data_AF-A0A1Q3QVK8-F1
#
_entry.id   AF-A0A1Q3QVK8-F1
#
_cell.length_a   1.000
_cell.length_b   1.000
_cell.length_c   1.000
_cell.angle_alpha   90.00
_cell.angle_beta   90.00
_cell.angle_gamma   90.00
#
_symmetry.space_group_name_H-M   'P 1'
#
loop_
_entity.id
_entity.type
_entity.pdbx_description
1 polymer ?
#
loop_
_entity_poly.entity_id
_entity_poly.type
_entity_poly.pdbx_seq_one_letter_code
_entity_poly.pdbx_strand_id
1 'polypeptide(L)'
;MATTAIPTETDLSTLQPDAAATTSAKEGGGYSAENITVLEGLAAVRLRPAMYIGSTGEQGLHHLVYEVVDNSVDEALGGHATRIDVTIHVDNSITVVDDGRGIPVDDKIINGENMPAVQVVLTMLHAGGKFDASNYKVSGGLHGVGVSCVNALSEEFDVEIWRDGHAWEQDYSKGAPISKLRKMGPSKRKGTKIHFLPDKSIFTVTEFSYDTLAQRLRELAFLNKGLEIHLTDERTTDAKTGESKQQEFKYVGGIAEFIKLLNKGKSVLHDKPIYMEAERDNVAMEIALQYNDAYSETVFTFANNINTVDGGTHLSGFKTALTRTINAAGQSLGLFKDVKENLSGDDVREGLVVVISVKLSQPQFEGQTKGKLNSDIAGTVQAFVNERLGGFLEQNPSVAKKIINKAIDAARAREAARKARDLTRRKGALDGGGLPGKLADCSERQPDRCELYLVEGESAGGTAKQGRDRKFQAILPLKGKILNVEKARYDKMLGHEEIRAMITALGCGIGKDDFDASKLRYGKLILMTDADVDGSHIRTLLLTFFFRHMTELIKRGHVYIAQPPLYRIKKGKFEQYIKDDREYVTVMVKRASDGMVIRYGDGGATLEGATLTKFMTQLNDYLGFFDKVQKRLRNEEVTQAFAEIFAQEGKDSARRVDFESPAKLEAMQARLQSVSKTYQFKQVSDVLFNEERQMYSVNFTDAQGALRSIDWALASAAESRQMLAKHAQIREELKGPFLIEYSAKTKTEAAVEEAEEAATEEGVAAIAAAPGTALEAKPGKRTSKASHDPVEKKTAREVFEYVIEQGRKEYQVQRYKGLGEMTAPQLWETTMDPERRTLLQVKLEDIAACEEIFTTLMGEDVESRRKFIEENALDVKNLDI
;
A
#
# COMPACT_ATOMS: atom_id res chain seq x y z
N MET A 1 -17.32 -51.13 -53.30
CA MET A 1 -18.45 -50.25 -53.68
C MET A 1 -18.34 -48.96 -52.89
N ALA A 2 -18.27 -47.85 -53.63
CA ALA A 2 -18.43 -46.44 -53.25
C ALA A 2 -17.70 -45.91 -52.00
N THR A 3 -16.55 -45.27 -52.27
CA THR A 3 -15.88 -44.26 -51.46
C THR A 3 -16.54 -42.89 -51.61
N THR A 4 -16.66 -42.18 -50.50
CA THR A 4 -17.08 -40.78 -50.35
C THR A 4 -15.92 -39.83 -50.68
N ALA A 5 -16.20 -38.78 -51.46
CA ALA A 5 -15.30 -37.66 -51.69
C ALA A 5 -16.08 -36.34 -51.52
N ILE A 6 -15.51 -35.42 -50.75
CA ILE A 6 -15.99 -34.05 -50.49
C ILE A 6 -15.36 -33.14 -51.57
N PRO A 7 -16.11 -32.22 -52.21
CA PRO A 7 -15.51 -31.20 -53.03
C PRO A 7 -15.23 -29.91 -52.24
N THR A 8 -14.11 -29.31 -52.65
CA THR A 8 -13.37 -28.14 -52.19
C THR A 8 -13.93 -26.79 -52.64
N GLU A 9 -13.61 -25.75 -51.85
CA GLU A 9 -13.42 -24.32 -52.16
C GLU A 9 -14.45 -23.56 -53.02
N THR A 10 -15.03 -22.51 -52.42
CA THR A 10 -15.44 -21.29 -53.16
C THR A 10 -15.06 -20.04 -52.37
N ASP A 11 -14.01 -19.42 -52.89
CA ASP A 11 -13.59 -18.03 -52.92
C ASP A 11 -14.60 -16.97 -52.40
N LEU A 12 -14.15 -16.13 -51.46
CA LEU A 12 -14.90 -15.01 -50.86
C LEU A 12 -14.31 -13.64 -51.25
N SER A 13 -13.70 -13.53 -52.44
CA SER A 13 -13.12 -12.29 -52.93
C SER A 13 -14.06 -11.48 -53.84
N THR A 14 -15.25 -11.12 -53.39
CA THR A 14 -16.01 -10.01 -53.99
C THR A 14 -17.03 -9.50 -52.99
N LEU A 15 -16.85 -8.27 -52.48
CA LEU A 15 -17.92 -7.31 -52.17
C LEU A 15 -17.24 -6.01 -51.71
N GLN A 16 -17.22 -5.01 -52.59
CA GLN A 16 -16.88 -3.62 -52.27
C GLN A 16 -18.02 -2.98 -51.45
N PRO A 17 -17.75 -2.06 -50.50
CA PRO A 17 -18.80 -1.31 -49.83
C PRO A 17 -19.11 -0.02 -50.60
N ASP A 18 -20.31 0.11 -51.13
CA ASP A 18 -20.86 1.40 -51.56
C ASP A 18 -21.49 2.11 -50.35
N ALA A 19 -21.06 3.35 -50.16
CA ALA A 19 -21.53 4.25 -49.11
C ALA A 19 -22.85 4.92 -49.48
N ALA A 20 -23.81 4.91 -48.57
CA ALA A 20 -24.80 5.98 -48.44
C ALA A 20 -25.41 5.94 -47.02
N ALA A 21 -24.98 6.88 -46.18
CA ALA A 21 -25.60 7.15 -44.89
C ALA A 21 -26.89 7.95 -45.07
N THR A 22 -27.99 7.47 -44.47
CA THR A 22 -29.13 8.32 -44.11
C THR A 22 -29.61 7.95 -42.72
N THR A 23 -29.53 8.94 -41.84
CA THR A 23 -29.93 8.91 -40.43
C THR A 23 -31.45 8.95 -40.26
N SER A 24 -32.01 8.02 -39.48
CA SER A 24 -33.27 8.24 -38.76
C SER A 24 -33.23 7.56 -37.40
N ALA A 25 -33.69 8.30 -36.37
CA ALA A 25 -33.62 7.93 -34.97
C ALA A 25 -34.55 6.76 -34.57
N LYS A 26 -34.08 6.03 -33.56
CA LYS A 26 -34.59 4.84 -32.87
C LYS A 26 -36.11 4.70 -32.70
N GLU A 27 -36.59 3.45 -32.85
CA GLU A 27 -37.43 2.75 -31.87
C GLU A 27 -37.43 1.23 -32.14
N GLY A 28 -37.14 0.41 -31.12
CA GLY A 28 -37.10 -1.06 -31.19
C GLY A 28 -35.71 -1.66 -30.96
N GLY A 29 -35.43 -2.05 -29.72
CA GLY A 29 -34.18 -2.73 -29.34
C GLY A 29 -34.10 -4.15 -29.91
N GLY A 30 -33.67 -4.29 -31.15
CA GLY A 30 -33.22 -5.56 -31.71
C GLY A 30 -31.73 -5.76 -31.44
N TYR A 31 -31.35 -6.89 -30.87
CA TYR A 31 -29.96 -7.34 -30.85
C TYR A 31 -29.60 -7.77 -32.28
N SER A 32 -28.97 -6.87 -33.04
CA SER A 32 -28.55 -7.08 -34.43
C SER A 32 -27.02 -7.23 -34.53
N ALA A 33 -26.51 -7.53 -35.72
CA ALA A 33 -25.06 -7.56 -35.97
C ALA A 33 -24.39 -6.20 -35.66
N GLU A 34 -25.11 -5.08 -35.81
CA GLU A 34 -24.61 -3.73 -35.49
C GLU A 34 -24.40 -3.51 -33.98
N ASN A 35 -25.02 -4.34 -33.13
CA ASN A 35 -24.84 -4.31 -31.68
C ASN A 35 -23.59 -5.10 -31.23
N ILE A 36 -22.92 -5.82 -32.14
CA ILE A 36 -21.67 -6.53 -31.85
C ILE A 36 -20.52 -5.54 -32.00
N THR A 37 -20.00 -5.07 -30.86
CA THR A 37 -18.81 -4.22 -30.83
C THR A 37 -17.55 -5.07 -30.74
N VAL A 38 -16.71 -5.03 -31.76
CA VAL A 38 -15.36 -5.60 -31.72
C VAL A 38 -14.42 -4.57 -31.11
N LEU A 39 -13.77 -4.93 -30.00
CA LEU A 39 -12.76 -4.09 -29.36
C LEU A 39 -11.39 -4.55 -29.83
N GLU A 40 -10.74 -3.73 -30.66
CA GLU A 40 -9.41 -4.03 -31.16
C GLU A 40 -8.32 -3.55 -30.19
N GLY A 41 -7.25 -4.34 -30.08
CA GLY A 41 -6.04 -3.98 -29.34
C GLY A 41 -6.28 -3.62 -27.86
N LEU A 42 -5.68 -2.52 -27.42
CA LEU A 42 -5.68 -2.09 -26.02
C LEU A 42 -7.01 -1.50 -25.52
N ALA A 43 -7.96 -1.21 -26.42
CA ALA A 43 -9.28 -0.74 -26.03
C ALA A 43 -10.04 -1.79 -25.19
N ALA A 44 -9.84 -3.08 -25.48
CA ALA A 44 -10.42 -4.17 -24.71
C ALA A 44 -9.88 -4.20 -23.27
N VAL A 45 -8.58 -3.95 -23.10
CA VAL A 45 -7.91 -3.90 -21.79
C VAL A 45 -8.48 -2.78 -20.94
N ARG A 46 -8.62 -1.58 -21.52
CA ARG A 46 -9.17 -0.41 -20.80
C ARG A 46 -10.63 -0.58 -20.41
N LEU A 47 -11.44 -1.27 -21.22
CA LEU A 47 -12.85 -1.50 -20.91
C LEU A 47 -13.06 -2.59 -19.85
N ARG A 48 -12.15 -3.57 -19.79
CA ARG A 48 -12.23 -4.74 -18.90
C ARG A 48 -10.90 -5.02 -18.18
N PRO A 49 -10.34 -4.05 -17.43
CA PRO A 49 -9.01 -4.13 -16.83
C PRO A 49 -8.82 -5.32 -15.90
N ALA A 50 -9.84 -5.61 -15.07
CA ALA A 50 -9.78 -6.70 -14.09
C ALA A 50 -9.54 -8.09 -14.73
N MET A 51 -9.89 -8.30 -16.00
CA MET A 51 -9.60 -9.57 -16.67
C MET A 51 -8.10 -9.77 -16.93
N TYR A 52 -7.34 -8.68 -17.06
CA TYR A 52 -5.93 -8.71 -17.40
C TYR A 52 -5.03 -8.57 -16.18
N ILE A 53 -5.39 -7.67 -15.25
CA ILE A 53 -4.60 -7.33 -14.06
C ILE A 53 -5.26 -7.78 -12.74
N GLY A 54 -6.32 -8.58 -12.82
CA GLY A 54 -7.04 -9.16 -11.67
C GLY A 54 -8.06 -8.23 -11.01
N SER A 55 -7.71 -6.98 -10.72
CA SER A 55 -8.61 -6.00 -10.09
C SER A 55 -8.28 -4.56 -10.53
N THR A 56 -9.15 -3.61 -10.23
CA THR A 56 -8.87 -2.16 -10.35
C THR A 56 -8.64 -1.48 -9.00
N GLY A 57 -8.53 -2.28 -7.93
CA GLY A 57 -8.15 -1.80 -6.61
C GLY A 57 -6.64 -1.86 -6.41
N GLU A 58 -6.24 -1.85 -5.16
CA GLU A 58 -4.84 -1.85 -4.72
C GLU A 58 -4.00 -3.00 -5.32
N GLN A 59 -4.51 -4.23 -5.33
CA GLN A 59 -3.78 -5.36 -5.90
C GLN A 59 -3.47 -5.17 -7.39
N GLY A 60 -4.45 -4.69 -8.16
CA GLY A 60 -4.29 -4.45 -9.59
C GLY A 60 -3.34 -3.29 -9.88
N LEU A 61 -3.37 -2.25 -9.05
CA LEU A 61 -2.45 -1.12 -9.13
C LEU A 61 -0.99 -1.60 -9.00
N HIS A 62 -0.68 -2.34 -7.95
CA HIS A 62 0.66 -2.91 -7.73
C HIS A 62 1.07 -3.92 -8.80
N HIS A 63 0.10 -4.66 -9.34
CA HIS A 63 0.35 -5.60 -10.42
C HIS A 63 0.91 -4.94 -11.68
N LEU A 64 0.59 -3.65 -11.93
CA LEU A 64 1.23 -2.90 -13.01
C LEU A 64 2.75 -2.82 -12.84
N VAL A 65 3.21 -2.55 -11.62
CA VAL A 65 4.65 -2.49 -11.28
C VAL A 65 5.28 -3.87 -11.44
N TYR A 66 4.58 -4.91 -10.97
CA TYR A 66 5.07 -6.29 -11.05
C TYR A 66 5.32 -6.72 -12.49
N GLU A 67 4.43 -6.38 -13.43
CA GLU A 67 4.60 -6.73 -14.84
C GLU A 67 5.84 -6.04 -15.47
N VAL A 68 6.14 -4.79 -15.09
CA VAL A 68 7.34 -4.09 -15.59
C VAL A 68 8.62 -4.66 -14.95
N VAL A 69 8.60 -4.91 -13.64
CA VAL A 69 9.73 -5.47 -12.91
C VAL A 69 10.01 -6.91 -13.34
N ASP A 70 9.00 -7.75 -13.52
CA ASP A 70 9.15 -9.14 -13.95
C ASP A 70 9.82 -9.23 -15.34
N ASN A 71 9.55 -8.28 -16.24
CA ASN A 71 10.29 -8.17 -17.51
C ASN A 71 11.78 -7.87 -17.30
N SER A 72 12.10 -6.99 -16.34
CA SER A 72 13.48 -6.66 -15.99
C SER A 72 14.20 -7.85 -15.33
N VAL A 73 13.49 -8.61 -14.49
CA VAL A 73 13.99 -9.84 -13.86
C VAL A 73 14.19 -10.95 -14.89
N ASP A 74 13.35 -11.06 -15.91
CA ASP A 74 13.56 -12.02 -17.01
C ASP A 74 14.86 -11.72 -17.79
N GLU A 75 15.26 -10.45 -17.94
CA GLU A 75 16.59 -10.08 -18.48
C GLU A 75 17.73 -10.51 -17.55
N ALA A 76 17.53 -10.40 -16.23
CA ALA A 76 18.50 -10.88 -15.24
C ALA A 76 18.63 -12.42 -15.24
N LEU A 77 17.51 -13.14 -15.36
CA LEU A 77 17.49 -14.60 -15.51
C LEU A 77 18.20 -15.06 -16.80
N GLY A 78 18.12 -14.25 -17.86
CA GLY A 78 18.90 -14.42 -19.09
C GLY A 78 20.39 -14.12 -18.94
N GLY A 79 20.83 -13.61 -17.78
CA GLY A 79 22.23 -13.24 -17.50
C GLY A 79 22.65 -11.91 -18.13
N HIS A 80 21.69 -11.03 -18.46
CA HIS A 80 21.95 -9.78 -19.15
C HIS A 80 21.80 -8.54 -18.28
N ALA A 81 21.00 -8.60 -17.21
CA ALA A 81 20.84 -7.53 -16.24
C ALA A 81 21.45 -7.94 -14.89
N THR A 82 22.03 -6.97 -14.19
CA THR A 82 22.58 -7.11 -12.83
C THR A 82 21.93 -6.17 -11.82
N ARG A 83 21.22 -5.14 -12.29
CA ARG A 83 20.63 -4.10 -11.46
C ARG A 83 19.26 -3.66 -11.97
N ILE A 84 18.33 -3.47 -11.03
CA ILE A 84 16.98 -2.92 -11.28
C ILE A 84 16.71 -1.80 -10.26
N ASP A 85 16.40 -0.60 -10.73
CA ASP A 85 16.01 0.53 -9.88
C ASP A 85 14.51 0.82 -10.04
N VAL A 86 13.76 0.78 -8.95
CA VAL A 86 12.33 1.12 -8.89
C VAL A 86 12.13 2.38 -8.05
N THR A 87 11.44 3.37 -8.60
CA THR A 87 11.17 4.65 -7.93
C THR A 87 9.68 4.94 -7.90
N ILE A 88 9.15 5.22 -6.71
CA ILE A 88 7.81 5.76 -6.48
C ILE A 88 7.92 7.27 -6.35
N HIS A 89 7.30 7.99 -7.27
CA HIS A 89 7.34 9.45 -7.32
C HIS A 89 6.22 10.09 -6.51
N VAL A 90 6.36 11.40 -6.26
CA VAL A 90 5.44 12.18 -5.43
C VAL A 90 4.01 12.26 -5.98
N ASP A 91 3.85 12.13 -7.30
CA ASP A 91 2.56 12.12 -8.01
C ASP A 91 1.93 10.74 -8.13
N ASN A 92 2.53 9.73 -7.47
CA ASN A 92 2.22 8.30 -7.61
C ASN A 92 2.45 7.74 -9.02
N SER A 93 3.37 8.30 -9.79
CA SER A 93 3.96 7.60 -10.94
C SER A 93 5.08 6.66 -10.51
N ILE A 94 5.41 5.69 -11.36
CA ILE A 94 6.45 4.69 -11.14
C ILE A 94 7.49 4.78 -12.25
N THR A 95 8.75 4.73 -11.88
CA THR A 95 9.86 4.50 -12.81
C THR A 95 10.55 3.18 -12.49
N VAL A 96 10.77 2.34 -13.50
CA VAL A 96 11.59 1.12 -13.42
C VAL A 96 12.74 1.25 -14.42
N VAL A 97 13.97 1.04 -13.98
CA VAL A 97 15.18 1.07 -14.82
C VAL A 97 15.92 -0.25 -14.66
N ASP A 98 16.28 -0.89 -15.77
CA ASP A 98 17.15 -2.07 -15.80
C ASP A 98 18.44 -1.79 -16.61
N ASP A 99 19.48 -2.57 -16.36
CA ASP A 99 20.76 -2.56 -17.10
C ASP A 99 20.89 -3.71 -18.11
N GLY A 100 19.77 -4.26 -18.57
CA GLY A 100 19.70 -5.38 -19.51
C GLY A 100 20.05 -5.02 -20.95
N ARG A 101 19.55 -5.81 -21.91
CA ARG A 101 19.84 -5.60 -23.35
C ARG A 101 19.13 -4.40 -23.97
N GLY A 102 18.08 -3.88 -23.32
CA GLY A 102 17.15 -2.91 -23.91
C GLY A 102 16.17 -3.56 -24.88
N ILE A 103 14.90 -3.10 -24.86
CA ILE A 103 13.86 -3.54 -25.80
C ILE A 103 14.33 -3.30 -27.26
N PRO A 104 14.09 -4.23 -28.20
CA PRO A 104 14.45 -4.02 -29.60
C PRO A 104 13.81 -2.75 -30.19
N VAL A 105 14.61 -1.98 -30.92
CA VAL A 105 14.23 -0.69 -31.53
C VAL A 105 14.16 -0.76 -33.06
N ASP A 106 14.58 -1.88 -33.63
CA ASP A 106 14.53 -2.16 -35.06
C ASP A 106 13.09 -2.29 -35.55
N ASP A 107 12.94 -1.97 -36.83
CA ASP A 107 11.69 -1.98 -37.56
C ASP A 107 11.19 -3.41 -37.77
N LYS A 108 9.89 -3.64 -37.52
CA LYS A 108 9.20 -4.91 -37.71
C LYS A 108 7.97 -4.71 -38.58
N ILE A 109 7.84 -5.55 -39.61
CA ILE A 109 6.64 -5.57 -40.47
C ILE A 109 5.57 -6.41 -39.79
N ILE A 110 4.43 -5.79 -39.45
CA ILE A 110 3.24 -6.47 -38.93
C ILE A 110 2.03 -6.03 -39.72
N ASN A 111 1.24 -6.99 -40.22
CA ASN A 111 0.05 -6.74 -41.04
C ASN A 111 0.31 -5.84 -42.27
N GLY A 112 1.53 -5.87 -42.81
CA GLY A 112 1.94 -5.03 -43.95
C GLY A 112 2.43 -3.63 -43.59
N GLU A 113 2.34 -3.22 -42.31
CA GLU A 113 2.84 -1.93 -41.83
C GLU A 113 4.21 -2.09 -41.15
N ASN A 114 5.11 -1.13 -41.40
CA ASN A 114 6.42 -1.10 -40.76
C ASN A 114 6.36 -0.28 -39.46
N MET A 115 6.63 -0.91 -38.32
CA MET A 115 6.58 -0.28 -37.00
C MET A 115 7.81 -0.65 -36.17
N PRO A 116 8.32 0.25 -35.31
CA PRO A 116 9.39 -0.10 -34.37
C PRO A 116 8.97 -1.23 -33.44
N ALA A 117 9.86 -2.18 -33.17
CA ALA A 117 9.56 -3.34 -32.33
C ALA A 117 9.12 -2.96 -30.90
N VAL A 118 9.65 -1.88 -30.33
CA VAL A 118 9.19 -1.31 -29.05
C VAL A 118 7.71 -0.91 -29.11
N GLN A 119 7.28 -0.26 -30.19
CA GLN A 119 5.89 0.15 -30.36
C GLN A 119 4.98 -1.07 -30.50
N VAL A 120 5.42 -2.11 -31.21
CA VAL A 120 4.70 -3.38 -31.32
C VAL A 120 4.46 -3.98 -29.93
N VAL A 121 5.52 -4.12 -29.11
CA VAL A 121 5.43 -4.74 -27.78
C VAL A 121 4.55 -3.92 -26.82
N LEU A 122 4.51 -2.59 -26.98
CA LEU A 122 3.74 -1.70 -26.11
C LEU A 122 2.29 -1.48 -26.55
N THR A 123 1.94 -1.77 -27.81
CA THR A 123 0.60 -1.47 -28.37
C THR A 123 -0.19 -2.71 -28.80
N MET A 124 0.45 -3.87 -28.94
CA MET A 124 -0.20 -5.11 -29.35
C MET A 124 -0.19 -6.15 -28.23
N LEU A 125 -1.36 -6.77 -28.00
CA LEU A 125 -1.46 -7.90 -27.09
C LEU A 125 -0.82 -9.15 -27.71
N HIS A 126 -0.22 -9.99 -26.88
CA HIS A 126 0.47 -11.22 -27.30
C HIS A 126 1.66 -10.97 -28.23
N ALA A 127 2.29 -9.79 -28.13
CA ALA A 127 3.47 -9.44 -28.89
C ALA A 127 4.71 -9.43 -27.98
N GLY A 128 5.67 -10.34 -28.22
CA GLY A 128 6.91 -10.40 -27.44
C GLY A 128 7.83 -11.54 -27.85
N GLY A 129 9.10 -11.47 -27.45
CA GLY A 129 10.10 -12.50 -27.71
C GLY A 129 10.01 -13.73 -26.80
N LYS A 130 9.06 -13.74 -25.86
CA LYS A 130 8.92 -14.76 -24.79
C LYS A 130 8.22 -16.05 -25.24
N PHE A 131 7.76 -16.11 -26.49
CA PHE A 131 7.13 -17.31 -27.06
C PHE A 131 8.13 -18.29 -27.69
N ASP A 132 9.39 -17.88 -27.85
CA ASP A 132 10.46 -18.72 -28.37
C ASP A 132 11.46 -19.07 -27.26
N ALA A 133 11.63 -20.37 -27.00
CA ALA A 133 12.54 -20.90 -25.98
C ALA A 133 14.02 -20.56 -26.27
N SER A 134 14.35 -20.12 -27.49
CA SER A 134 15.70 -19.68 -27.86
C SER A 134 16.14 -18.38 -27.15
N ASN A 135 15.19 -17.49 -26.83
CA ASN A 135 15.49 -16.17 -26.27
C ASN A 135 15.35 -16.12 -24.74
N TYR A 136 14.45 -16.93 -24.17
CA TYR A 136 14.26 -17.08 -22.73
C TYR A 136 14.07 -18.57 -22.38
N LYS A 137 15.06 -19.19 -21.75
CA LYS A 137 15.01 -20.61 -21.33
C LYS A 137 14.01 -20.84 -20.18
N VAL A 138 13.82 -19.82 -19.33
CA VAL A 138 12.88 -19.78 -18.19
C VAL A 138 12.38 -18.34 -18.08
N SER A 139 11.06 -18.14 -18.04
CA SER A 139 10.44 -16.82 -17.81
C SER A 139 9.20 -16.91 -16.93
N GLY A 140 8.92 -15.84 -16.18
CA GLY A 140 7.64 -15.67 -15.47
C GLY A 140 6.51 -15.15 -16.37
N GLY A 141 6.87 -14.36 -17.39
CA GLY A 141 5.94 -13.76 -18.35
C GLY A 141 5.63 -14.66 -19.55
N LEU A 142 4.52 -15.39 -19.51
CA LEU A 142 4.15 -16.37 -20.55
C LEU A 142 3.24 -15.82 -21.65
N HIS A 143 2.52 -14.73 -21.40
CA HIS A 143 1.39 -14.34 -22.25
C HIS A 143 1.70 -13.23 -23.25
N GLY A 144 2.79 -12.48 -23.07
CA GLY A 144 3.13 -11.32 -23.93
C GLY A 144 2.11 -10.18 -23.88
N VAL A 145 1.46 -10.00 -22.72
CA VAL A 145 0.35 -9.04 -22.52
C VAL A 145 0.66 -8.02 -21.41
N GLY A 146 1.63 -8.31 -20.55
CA GLY A 146 1.92 -7.54 -19.32
C GLY A 146 2.16 -6.05 -19.55
N VAL A 147 3.29 -5.71 -20.18
CA VAL A 147 3.70 -4.31 -20.36
C VAL A 147 2.75 -3.50 -21.26
N SER A 148 2.12 -4.14 -22.24
CA SER A 148 1.08 -3.53 -23.06
C SER A 148 -0.18 -3.16 -22.24
N CYS A 149 -0.53 -3.98 -21.24
CA CYS A 149 -1.60 -3.64 -20.30
C CYS A 149 -1.20 -2.47 -19.40
N VAL A 150 0.06 -2.40 -18.96
CA VAL A 150 0.55 -1.25 -18.18
C VAL A 150 0.41 0.04 -18.99
N ASN A 151 0.85 0.05 -20.25
CA ASN A 151 0.68 1.18 -21.15
C ASN A 151 -0.81 1.54 -21.35
N ALA A 152 -1.65 0.54 -21.62
CA ALA A 152 -3.09 0.73 -21.80
C ALA A 152 -3.77 1.37 -20.58
N LEU A 153 -3.37 0.97 -19.37
CA LEU A 153 -3.98 1.36 -18.10
C LEU A 153 -3.32 2.59 -17.46
N SER A 154 -2.41 3.25 -18.18
CA SER A 154 -1.73 4.46 -17.72
C SER A 154 -2.25 5.69 -18.48
N GLU A 155 -2.34 6.82 -17.78
CA GLU A 155 -2.62 8.12 -18.40
C GLU A 155 -1.41 8.60 -19.21
N GLU A 156 -0.23 8.42 -18.64
CA GLU A 156 1.09 8.72 -19.24
C GLU A 156 1.97 7.48 -19.14
N PHE A 157 2.71 7.18 -20.21
CA PHE A 157 3.68 6.09 -20.25
C PHE A 157 4.84 6.48 -21.17
N ASP A 158 6.06 6.49 -20.64
CA ASP A 158 7.26 6.86 -21.38
C ASP A 158 8.26 5.71 -21.35
N VAL A 159 8.92 5.46 -22.47
CA VAL A 159 9.99 4.47 -22.59
C VAL A 159 11.27 5.12 -23.11
N GLU A 160 12.37 4.91 -22.39
CA GLU A 160 13.72 5.28 -22.79
C GLU A 160 14.55 4.00 -22.89
N ILE A 161 15.23 3.78 -24.02
CA ILE A 161 15.99 2.56 -24.31
C ILE A 161 17.43 2.94 -24.63
N TRP A 162 18.39 2.28 -23.97
CA TRP A 162 19.81 2.39 -24.32
C TRP A 162 20.24 1.13 -25.07
N ARG A 163 20.42 1.25 -26.39
CA ARG A 163 20.75 0.14 -27.27
C ARG A 163 21.48 0.64 -28.53
N ASP A 164 22.38 -0.19 -29.06
CA ASP A 164 23.14 0.08 -30.28
C ASP A 164 23.92 1.41 -30.24
N GLY A 165 24.47 1.72 -29.07
CA GLY A 165 25.30 2.91 -28.82
C GLY A 165 24.54 4.23 -28.75
N HIS A 166 23.21 4.21 -28.69
CA HIS A 166 22.36 5.40 -28.65
C HIS A 166 21.27 5.27 -27.59
N ALA A 167 20.79 6.41 -27.11
CA ALA A 167 19.53 6.49 -26.38
C ALA A 167 18.36 6.64 -27.38
N TRP A 168 17.23 6.03 -27.06
CA TRP A 168 15.99 6.09 -27.84
C TRP A 168 14.83 6.41 -26.92
N GLU A 169 13.84 7.14 -27.40
CA GLU A 169 12.71 7.56 -26.57
C GLU A 169 11.39 7.54 -27.36
N GLN A 170 10.32 7.11 -26.70
CA GLN A 170 8.96 7.18 -27.22
C GLN A 170 7.96 7.39 -26.08
N ASP A 171 6.91 8.16 -26.35
CA ASP A 171 5.91 8.56 -25.35
C ASP A 171 4.53 8.05 -25.77
N TYR A 172 3.72 7.70 -24.78
CA TYR A 172 2.39 7.12 -24.94
C TYR A 172 1.39 7.77 -23.98
N SER A 173 0.13 7.81 -24.40
CA SER A 173 -0.99 8.16 -23.52
C SER A 173 -2.13 7.19 -23.73
N LYS A 174 -2.62 6.59 -22.64
CA LYS A 174 -3.76 5.66 -22.67
C LYS A 174 -3.59 4.50 -23.66
N GLY A 175 -2.36 4.00 -23.79
CA GLY A 175 -1.99 2.93 -24.72
C GLY A 175 -1.65 3.37 -26.14
N ALA A 176 -1.91 4.62 -26.53
CA ALA A 176 -1.63 5.13 -27.87
C ALA A 176 -0.28 5.86 -27.93
N PRO A 177 0.56 5.62 -28.96
CA PRO A 177 1.79 6.38 -29.15
C PRO A 177 1.45 7.84 -29.50
N ILE A 178 1.97 8.78 -28.73
CA ILE A 178 1.80 10.23 -28.99
C ILE A 178 3.02 10.84 -29.70
N SER A 179 4.10 10.06 -29.82
CA SER A 179 5.30 10.44 -30.55
C SER A 179 5.85 9.28 -31.39
N LYS A 180 6.62 9.64 -32.43
CA LYS A 180 7.45 8.66 -33.16
C LYS A 180 8.66 8.30 -32.30
N LEU A 181 9.21 7.09 -32.49
CA LEU A 181 10.47 6.70 -31.86
C LEU A 181 11.59 7.68 -32.24
N ARG A 182 12.12 8.39 -31.25
CA ARG A 182 13.20 9.36 -31.43
C ARG A 182 14.53 8.72 -31.14
N LYS A 183 15.48 8.91 -32.05
CA LYS A 183 16.90 8.61 -31.81
C LYS A 183 17.53 9.81 -31.11
N MET A 184 17.98 9.63 -29.88
CA MET A 184 18.64 10.65 -29.06
C MET A 184 20.16 10.59 -29.27
N GLY A 185 20.93 11.15 -28.33
CA GLY A 185 22.39 11.19 -28.42
C GLY A 185 23.08 9.82 -28.26
N PRO A 186 24.40 9.77 -28.54
CA PRO A 186 25.20 8.57 -28.29
C PRO A 186 25.23 8.25 -26.79
N SER A 187 25.11 6.98 -26.45
CA SER A 187 25.18 6.50 -25.06
C SER A 187 26.00 5.23 -24.97
N LYS A 188 26.78 5.10 -23.89
CA LYS A 188 27.49 3.87 -23.53
C LYS A 188 26.66 2.94 -22.65
N ARG A 189 25.52 3.41 -22.16
CA ARG A 189 24.61 2.67 -21.30
C ARG A 189 23.90 1.57 -22.10
N LYS A 190 23.36 0.59 -21.40
CA LYS A 190 22.46 -0.43 -21.94
C LYS A 190 21.29 -0.61 -20.97
N GLY A 191 20.13 -1.01 -21.50
CA GLY A 191 18.95 -1.33 -20.71
C GLY A 191 17.72 -0.55 -21.12
N THR A 192 16.71 -0.59 -20.27
CA THR A 192 15.42 0.09 -20.49
C THR A 192 15.04 0.90 -19.25
N LYS A 193 14.40 2.02 -19.48
CA LYS A 193 13.67 2.78 -18.46
C LYS A 193 12.22 2.91 -18.90
N ILE A 194 11.30 2.53 -18.02
CA ILE A 194 9.87 2.68 -18.19
C ILE A 194 9.36 3.60 -17.08
N HIS A 195 8.68 4.67 -17.46
CA HIS A 195 7.95 5.56 -16.55
C HIS A 195 6.46 5.45 -16.86
N PHE A 196 5.61 5.37 -15.84
CA PHE A 196 4.16 5.39 -16.06
C PHE A 196 3.38 5.99 -14.90
N LEU A 197 2.29 6.67 -15.23
CA LEU A 197 1.29 7.20 -14.30
C LEU A 197 -0.04 6.45 -14.50
N PRO A 198 -0.51 5.65 -13.53
CA PRO A 198 -1.77 4.91 -13.65
C PRO A 198 -2.98 5.83 -13.91
N ASP A 199 -3.89 5.39 -14.77
CA ASP A 199 -5.07 6.17 -15.16
C ASP A 199 -6.10 6.22 -14.00
N LYS A 200 -6.24 7.41 -13.41
CA LYS A 200 -7.15 7.67 -12.27
C LYS A 200 -8.63 7.47 -12.60
N SER A 201 -9.00 7.40 -13.88
CA SER A 201 -10.37 7.07 -14.30
C SER A 201 -10.68 5.58 -14.27
N ILE A 202 -9.65 4.73 -14.20
CA ILE A 202 -9.78 3.28 -14.19
C ILE A 202 -9.61 2.71 -12.77
N PHE A 203 -8.60 3.16 -12.04
CA PHE A 203 -8.28 2.63 -10.72
C PHE A 203 -9.08 3.33 -9.61
N THR A 204 -9.57 2.54 -8.66
CA THR A 204 -10.25 3.06 -7.46
C THR A 204 -9.27 3.47 -6.36
N VAL A 205 -8.04 2.97 -6.43
CA VAL A 205 -6.91 3.31 -5.57
C VAL A 205 -5.80 3.84 -6.46
N THR A 206 -5.22 4.99 -6.12
CA THR A 206 -4.20 5.67 -6.95
C THR A 206 -2.87 5.83 -6.23
N GLU A 207 -2.74 5.32 -5.00
CA GLU A 207 -1.53 5.41 -4.21
C GLU A 207 -0.86 4.05 -4.09
N PHE A 208 0.41 3.98 -4.46
CA PHE A 208 1.22 2.78 -4.30
C PHE A 208 1.64 2.60 -2.84
N SER A 209 1.59 1.37 -2.32
CA SER A 209 2.15 1.00 -1.04
C SER A 209 3.63 0.68 -1.19
N TYR A 210 4.48 1.43 -0.47
CA TYR A 210 5.92 1.18 -0.43
C TYR A 210 6.22 -0.21 0.11
N ASP A 211 5.54 -0.61 1.19
CA ASP A 211 5.85 -1.85 1.89
C ASP A 211 5.49 -3.07 1.03
N THR A 212 4.37 -3.02 0.31
CA THR A 212 3.97 -4.06 -0.65
C THR A 212 5.00 -4.20 -1.79
N LEU A 213 5.47 -3.09 -2.37
CA LEU A 213 6.51 -3.15 -3.39
C LEU A 213 7.86 -3.63 -2.83
N ALA A 214 8.26 -3.13 -1.65
CA ALA A 214 9.50 -3.52 -0.98
C ALA A 214 9.54 -5.02 -0.70
N GLN A 215 8.43 -5.60 -0.25
CA GLN A 215 8.30 -7.04 -0.06
C GLN A 215 8.54 -7.78 -1.36
N ARG A 216 7.79 -7.44 -2.43
CA ARG A 216 7.88 -8.15 -3.70
C ARG A 216 9.28 -8.07 -4.30
N LEU A 217 9.90 -6.90 -4.27
CA LEU A 217 11.26 -6.69 -4.77
C LEU A 217 12.30 -7.45 -3.95
N ARG A 218 12.14 -7.51 -2.61
CA ARG A 218 13.00 -8.32 -1.73
C ARG A 218 12.90 -9.81 -2.05
N GLU A 219 11.68 -10.33 -2.23
CA GLU A 219 11.46 -11.72 -2.64
C GLU A 219 12.16 -12.03 -3.97
N LEU A 220 12.01 -11.14 -4.97
CA LEU A 220 12.68 -11.28 -6.26
C LEU A 220 14.20 -11.27 -6.12
N ALA A 221 14.78 -10.42 -5.27
CA ALA A 221 16.22 -10.42 -5.02
C ALA A 221 16.71 -11.73 -4.36
N PHE A 222 15.93 -12.34 -3.45
CA PHE A 222 16.29 -13.65 -2.88
C PHE A 222 16.22 -14.79 -3.91
N LEU A 223 15.26 -14.74 -4.84
CA LEU A 223 15.06 -15.77 -5.86
C LEU A 223 16.08 -15.67 -7.01
N ASN A 224 16.77 -14.54 -7.14
CA ASN A 224 17.75 -14.26 -8.18
C ASN A 224 19.10 -13.88 -7.54
N LYS A 225 19.91 -14.91 -7.24
CA LYS A 225 21.21 -14.75 -6.57
C LYS A 225 22.07 -13.65 -7.23
N GLY A 226 22.45 -12.65 -6.44
CA GLY A 226 23.33 -11.56 -6.87
C GLY A 226 22.67 -10.42 -7.67
N LEU A 227 21.38 -10.52 -8.01
CA LEU A 227 20.63 -9.40 -8.59
C LEU A 227 20.48 -8.28 -7.56
N GLU A 228 20.82 -7.07 -7.95
CA GLU A 228 20.69 -5.86 -7.14
C GLU A 228 19.37 -5.15 -7.49
N ILE A 229 18.50 -4.96 -6.50
CA ILE A 229 17.23 -4.25 -6.70
C ILE A 229 17.15 -3.09 -5.71
N HIS A 230 16.88 -1.90 -6.21
CA HIS A 230 16.67 -0.70 -5.40
C HIS A 230 15.21 -0.27 -5.43
N LEU A 231 14.68 0.12 -4.28
CA LEU A 231 13.39 0.79 -4.18
C LEU A 231 13.57 2.15 -3.53
N THR A 232 13.11 3.20 -4.20
CA THR A 232 13.08 4.58 -3.70
C THR A 232 11.63 5.06 -3.60
N ASP A 233 11.25 5.71 -2.52
CA ASP A 233 9.99 6.43 -2.39
C ASP A 233 10.23 7.90 -2.09
N GLU A 234 9.97 8.74 -3.09
CA GLU A 234 10.16 10.18 -3.00
C GLU A 234 9.03 10.88 -2.22
N ARG A 235 7.90 10.21 -1.98
CA ARG A 235 6.78 10.77 -1.20
C ARG A 235 7.15 10.91 0.27
N THR A 236 7.98 10.00 0.76
CA THR A 236 8.44 9.93 2.14
C THR A 236 9.90 10.35 2.25
N THR A 237 10.27 10.91 3.39
CA THR A 237 11.63 11.35 3.67
C THR A 237 12.07 10.64 4.94
N ASP A 238 13.26 10.05 4.92
CA ASP A 238 13.87 9.50 6.11
C ASP A 238 14.18 10.65 7.09
N ALA A 239 13.65 10.54 8.31
CA ALA A 239 13.77 11.59 9.33
C ALA A 239 15.22 11.82 9.78
N LYS A 240 16.13 10.84 9.60
CA LYS A 240 17.54 10.90 9.98
C LYS A 240 18.40 11.53 8.89
N THR A 241 18.19 11.15 7.63
CA THR A 241 19.04 11.62 6.51
C THR A 241 18.47 12.84 5.81
N GLY A 242 17.16 13.07 5.89
CA GLY A 242 16.47 14.11 5.12
C GLY A 242 16.37 13.78 3.62
N GLU A 243 16.76 12.57 3.21
CA GLU A 243 16.66 12.06 1.84
C GLU A 243 15.40 11.19 1.66
N SER A 244 15.04 10.89 0.41
CA SER A 244 13.93 9.99 0.11
C SER A 244 14.13 8.63 0.76
N LYS A 245 13.05 7.97 1.19
CA LYS A 245 13.15 6.61 1.76
C LYS A 245 13.69 5.67 0.68
N GLN A 246 14.78 4.97 0.97
CA GLN A 246 15.43 4.06 0.03
C GLN A 246 15.76 2.72 0.69
N GLN A 247 15.67 1.65 -0.09
CA GLN A 247 16.12 0.33 0.33
C GLN A 247 16.78 -0.42 -0.82
N GLU A 248 17.90 -1.07 -0.50
CA GLU A 248 18.65 -1.93 -1.41
C GLU A 248 18.46 -3.41 -1.03
N PHE A 249 18.25 -4.24 -2.05
CA PHE A 249 18.09 -5.68 -1.95
C PHE A 249 19.13 -6.39 -2.82
N LYS A 250 20.08 -7.08 -2.18
CA LYS A 250 21.08 -7.89 -2.86
C LYS A 250 21.48 -9.08 -1.99
N TYR A 251 21.20 -10.28 -2.46
CA TYR A 251 21.39 -11.50 -1.67
C TYR A 251 22.18 -12.54 -2.47
N VAL A 252 23.39 -12.85 -2.00
CA VAL A 252 24.29 -13.81 -2.69
C VAL A 252 23.92 -15.25 -2.35
N GLY A 253 23.52 -15.51 -1.11
CA GLY A 253 23.06 -16.82 -0.63
C GLY A 253 21.62 -17.18 -1.02
N GLY A 254 20.93 -16.33 -1.80
CA GLY A 254 19.60 -16.59 -2.35
C GLY A 254 18.55 -17.00 -1.31
N ILE A 255 17.77 -18.03 -1.61
CA ILE A 255 16.68 -18.47 -0.72
C ILE A 255 17.16 -18.98 0.66
N ALA A 256 18.44 -19.33 0.83
CA ALA A 256 18.98 -19.68 2.14
C ALA A 256 19.11 -18.45 3.07
N GLU A 257 19.38 -17.27 2.50
CA GLU A 257 19.32 -16.01 3.25
C GLU A 257 17.87 -15.59 3.49
N PHE A 258 16.96 -15.91 2.58
CA PHE A 258 15.53 -15.69 2.80
C PHE A 258 15.03 -16.46 4.02
N ILE A 259 15.44 -17.73 4.18
CA ILE A 259 15.13 -18.51 5.39
C ILE A 259 15.67 -17.84 6.66
N LYS A 260 16.88 -17.27 6.62
CA LYS A 260 17.44 -16.56 7.78
C LYS A 260 16.63 -15.31 8.12
N LEU A 261 16.17 -14.57 7.10
CA LEU A 261 15.29 -13.42 7.30
C LEU A 261 13.97 -13.86 7.95
N LEU A 262 13.34 -14.92 7.44
CA LEU A 262 12.07 -15.44 7.96
C LEU A 262 12.20 -16.03 9.39
N ASN A 263 13.41 -16.45 9.77
CA ASN A 263 13.75 -16.91 11.11
C ASN A 263 14.31 -15.81 12.02
N LYS A 264 14.41 -14.56 11.55
CA LYS A 264 14.85 -13.44 12.38
C LYS A 264 13.89 -13.27 13.56
N GLY A 265 14.44 -13.15 14.77
CA GLY A 265 13.67 -13.11 16.00
C GLY A 265 13.15 -14.46 16.53
N LYS A 266 13.42 -15.57 15.84
CA LYS A 266 13.05 -16.95 16.25
C LYS A 266 14.28 -17.72 16.70
N SER A 267 14.15 -18.62 17.69
CA SER A 267 15.26 -19.46 18.12
C SER A 267 15.37 -20.69 17.20
N VAL A 268 16.45 -20.78 16.43
CA VAL A 268 16.64 -21.88 15.46
C VAL A 268 17.15 -23.14 16.14
N LEU A 269 16.69 -24.31 15.68
CA LEU A 269 17.15 -25.61 16.20
C LEU A 269 18.57 -25.97 15.72
N HIS A 270 18.94 -25.45 14.55
CA HIS A 270 20.23 -25.67 13.91
C HIS A 270 20.68 -24.41 13.17
N ASP A 271 21.97 -24.07 13.26
CA ASP A 271 22.49 -22.75 12.86
C ASP A 271 22.40 -22.50 11.35
N LYS A 272 22.67 -23.53 10.54
CA LYS A 272 22.68 -23.43 9.08
C LYS A 272 21.35 -23.93 8.50
N PRO A 273 20.68 -23.15 7.63
CA PRO A 273 19.57 -23.66 6.83
C PRO A 273 20.00 -24.88 6.02
N ILE A 274 19.09 -25.85 5.90
CA ILE A 274 19.26 -26.99 5.00
C ILE A 274 18.95 -26.49 3.60
N TYR A 275 19.94 -26.53 2.73
CA TYR A 275 19.86 -26.02 1.37
C TYR A 275 20.08 -27.16 0.37
N MET A 276 19.21 -27.24 -0.63
CA MET A 276 19.22 -28.30 -1.64
C MET A 276 18.92 -27.69 -3.01
N GLU A 277 19.75 -28.00 -4.01
CA GLU A 277 19.53 -27.62 -5.40
C GLU A 277 19.80 -28.80 -6.35
N ALA A 278 19.01 -28.91 -7.43
CA ALA A 278 19.26 -29.82 -8.54
C ALA A 278 18.44 -29.43 -9.78
N GLU A 279 18.91 -29.81 -10.97
CA GLU A 279 18.12 -29.79 -12.20
C GLU A 279 17.80 -31.23 -12.60
N ARG A 280 16.52 -31.55 -12.75
CA ARG A 280 16.04 -32.88 -13.16
C ARG A 280 14.81 -32.74 -14.05
N ASP A 281 14.77 -33.50 -15.14
CA ASP A 281 13.65 -33.49 -16.09
C ASP A 281 13.31 -32.08 -16.63
N ASN A 282 14.33 -31.25 -16.89
CA ASN A 282 14.22 -29.82 -17.26
C ASN A 282 13.50 -28.94 -16.22
N VAL A 283 13.44 -29.39 -14.96
CA VAL A 283 12.98 -28.62 -13.81
C VAL A 283 14.16 -28.35 -12.91
N ALA A 284 14.57 -27.09 -12.79
CA ALA A 284 15.51 -26.67 -11.77
C ALA A 284 14.75 -26.46 -10.46
N MET A 285 15.18 -27.14 -9.40
CA MET A 285 14.56 -27.11 -8.09
C MET A 285 15.57 -26.56 -7.09
N GLU A 286 15.15 -25.59 -6.30
CA GLU A 286 15.92 -24.98 -5.23
C GLU A 286 15.04 -24.92 -3.98
N ILE A 287 15.45 -25.62 -2.91
CA ILE A 287 14.68 -25.71 -1.66
C ILE A 287 15.59 -25.38 -0.49
N ALA A 288 15.16 -24.44 0.33
CA ALA A 288 15.81 -24.12 1.61
C ALA A 288 14.82 -24.27 2.74
N LEU A 289 15.24 -24.90 3.85
CA LEU A 289 14.41 -25.08 5.02
C LEU A 289 15.20 -24.98 6.33
N GLN A 290 14.54 -24.55 7.40
CA GLN A 290 15.13 -24.50 8.73
C GLN A 290 14.03 -24.61 9.80
N TYR A 291 14.32 -25.37 10.84
CA TYR A 291 13.43 -25.49 11.99
C TYR A 291 13.79 -24.46 13.07
N ASN A 292 12.76 -23.89 13.68
CA ASN A 292 12.83 -23.03 14.86
C ASN A 292 11.94 -23.58 15.99
N ASP A 293 11.98 -22.94 17.14
CA ASP A 293 11.25 -23.34 18.34
C ASP A 293 9.77 -22.96 18.35
N ALA A 294 9.30 -22.21 17.35
CA ALA A 294 7.91 -21.79 17.22
C ALA A 294 6.97 -22.98 16.96
N TYR A 295 5.67 -22.71 17.08
CA TYR A 295 4.59 -23.70 16.91
C TYR A 295 3.88 -23.60 15.56
N SER A 296 4.19 -22.60 14.74
CA SER A 296 3.61 -22.40 13.41
C SER A 296 4.53 -22.92 12.31
N GLU A 297 3.93 -23.30 11.18
CA GLU A 297 4.66 -23.54 9.93
C GLU A 297 4.65 -22.25 9.08
N THR A 298 5.76 -21.97 8.40
CA THR A 298 5.88 -20.85 7.46
C THR A 298 6.38 -21.39 6.12
N VAL A 299 5.55 -21.30 5.08
CA VAL A 299 5.83 -21.92 3.78
C VAL A 299 5.68 -20.89 2.67
N PHE A 300 6.75 -20.71 1.89
CA PHE A 300 6.74 -19.92 0.66
C PHE A 300 7.05 -20.80 -0.54
N THR A 301 6.30 -20.62 -1.61
CA THR A 301 6.45 -21.45 -2.81
C THR A 301 6.43 -20.59 -4.06
N PHE A 302 7.36 -20.88 -4.97
CA PHE A 302 7.57 -20.09 -6.19
C PHE A 302 7.73 -21.01 -7.39
N ALA A 303 7.15 -20.60 -8.51
CA ALA A 303 7.36 -21.20 -9.82
C ALA A 303 7.75 -20.09 -10.81
N ASN A 304 8.94 -20.16 -11.41
CA ASN A 304 9.49 -19.11 -12.27
C ASN A 304 9.41 -17.71 -11.64
N ASN A 305 9.85 -17.57 -10.38
CA ASN A 305 9.79 -16.34 -9.57
C ASN A 305 8.38 -15.80 -9.24
N ILE A 306 7.32 -16.52 -9.64
CA ILE A 306 5.93 -16.19 -9.28
C ILE A 306 5.57 -16.91 -7.99
N ASN A 307 5.04 -16.17 -7.02
CA ASN A 307 4.56 -16.74 -5.76
C ASN A 307 3.27 -17.52 -5.99
N THR A 308 3.31 -18.83 -5.77
CA THR A 308 2.13 -19.68 -5.82
C THR A 308 1.48 -19.72 -4.44
N VAL A 309 0.70 -18.68 -4.11
CA VAL A 309 0.08 -18.48 -2.79
C VAL A 309 -0.82 -19.63 -2.34
N ASP A 310 -1.46 -20.31 -3.29
CA ASP A 310 -2.31 -21.48 -3.06
C ASP A 310 -1.53 -22.82 -3.15
N GLY A 311 -0.21 -22.73 -3.35
CA GLY A 311 0.69 -23.86 -3.49
C GLY A 311 0.60 -24.52 -4.86
N GLY A 312 0.54 -25.86 -4.89
CA GLY A 312 0.48 -26.62 -6.13
C GLY A 312 1.11 -28.01 -6.02
N THR A 313 1.42 -28.58 -7.18
CA THR A 313 2.03 -29.92 -7.32
C THR A 313 3.43 -29.99 -6.67
N HIS A 314 4.24 -28.94 -6.77
CA HIS A 314 5.53 -28.81 -6.08
C HIS A 314 5.38 -28.83 -4.56
N LEU A 315 4.43 -28.08 -4.00
CA LEU A 315 4.21 -28.03 -2.55
C LEU A 315 3.72 -29.36 -2.00
N SER A 316 2.77 -29.99 -2.69
CA SER A 316 2.23 -31.30 -2.28
C SER A 316 3.31 -32.38 -2.34
N GLY A 317 4.11 -32.43 -3.42
CA GLY A 317 5.27 -33.31 -3.54
C GLY A 317 6.27 -33.14 -2.39
N PHE A 318 6.61 -31.89 -2.04
CA PHE A 318 7.47 -31.58 -0.90
C PHE A 318 6.88 -32.07 0.43
N LYS A 319 5.61 -31.74 0.73
CA LYS A 319 4.96 -32.14 2.00
C LYS A 319 4.97 -33.64 2.19
N THR A 320 4.63 -34.41 1.15
CA THR A 320 4.63 -35.87 1.19
C THR A 320 6.03 -36.43 1.41
N ALA A 321 7.05 -35.89 0.72
CA ALA A 321 8.43 -36.32 0.85
C ALA A 321 9.02 -36.02 2.24
N LEU A 322 8.76 -34.83 2.77
CA LEU A 322 9.23 -34.39 4.09
C LEU A 322 8.73 -35.33 5.18
N THR A 323 7.42 -35.59 5.24
CA THR A 323 6.82 -36.48 6.26
C THR A 323 7.37 -37.89 6.17
N ARG A 324 7.54 -38.42 4.95
CA ARG A 324 8.09 -39.76 4.75
C ARG A 324 9.55 -39.86 5.19
N THR A 325 10.37 -38.88 4.80
CA THR A 325 11.81 -38.86 5.07
C THR A 325 12.08 -38.73 6.57
N ILE A 326 11.36 -37.86 7.27
CA ILE A 326 11.53 -37.66 8.71
C ILE A 326 11.07 -38.89 9.51
N ASN A 327 9.96 -39.55 9.12
CA ASN A 327 9.55 -40.81 9.74
C ASN A 327 10.57 -41.93 9.51
N ALA A 328 11.09 -42.07 8.29
CA ALA A 328 12.13 -43.06 7.99
C ALA A 328 13.42 -42.83 8.81
N ALA A 329 13.86 -41.57 8.92
CA ALA A 329 15.02 -41.20 9.74
C ALA A 329 14.78 -41.41 11.24
N GLY A 330 13.58 -41.14 11.76
CA GLY A 330 13.23 -41.39 13.16
C GLY A 330 13.19 -42.87 13.51
N GLN A 331 12.73 -43.72 12.59
CA GLN A 331 12.76 -45.17 12.73
C GLN A 331 14.19 -45.71 12.72
N SER A 332 15.04 -45.27 11.78
CA SER A 332 16.43 -45.73 11.69
C SER A 332 17.27 -45.30 12.90
N LEU A 333 17.01 -44.12 13.46
CA LEU A 333 17.66 -43.62 14.68
C LEU A 333 17.05 -44.18 15.98
N GLY A 334 15.97 -44.96 15.90
CA GLY A 334 15.34 -45.61 17.06
C GLY A 334 14.69 -44.64 18.05
N LEU A 335 14.20 -43.49 17.59
CA LEU A 335 13.66 -42.41 18.44
C LEU A 335 12.17 -42.58 18.81
N PHE A 336 11.44 -43.47 18.14
CA PHE A 336 9.99 -43.64 18.32
C PHE A 336 9.57 -44.65 19.41
N LYS A 337 10.46 -44.98 20.35
CA LYS A 337 10.16 -45.97 21.41
C LYS A 337 8.99 -45.58 22.32
N ASP A 338 8.79 -44.27 22.52
CA ASP A 338 7.77 -43.73 23.42
C ASP A 338 6.57 -43.10 22.69
N VAL A 339 6.48 -43.24 21.36
CA VAL A 339 5.41 -42.68 20.54
C VAL A 339 4.58 -43.83 19.97
N LYS A 340 3.27 -43.85 20.30
CA LYS A 340 2.38 -44.97 19.92
C LYS A 340 2.01 -44.99 18.43
N GLU A 341 2.12 -43.86 17.75
CA GLU A 341 1.75 -43.66 16.35
C GLU A 341 2.91 -43.00 15.58
N ASN A 342 2.95 -43.17 14.25
CA ASN A 342 3.88 -42.42 13.41
C ASN A 342 3.55 -40.92 13.48
N LEU A 343 4.58 -40.08 13.27
CA LEU A 343 4.40 -38.64 13.24
C LEU A 343 3.55 -38.26 12.03
N SER A 344 2.50 -37.47 12.26
CA SER A 344 1.66 -36.95 11.19
C SER A 344 2.38 -35.85 10.40
N GLY A 345 1.83 -35.47 9.25
CA GLY A 345 2.41 -34.40 8.46
C GLY A 345 2.44 -33.05 9.18
N ASP A 346 1.45 -32.75 10.01
CA ASP A 346 1.41 -31.51 10.79
C ASP A 346 2.44 -31.52 11.93
N ASP A 347 2.62 -32.66 12.60
CA ASP A 347 3.64 -32.81 13.66
C ASP A 347 5.05 -32.53 13.10
N VAL A 348 5.31 -32.99 11.87
CA VAL A 348 6.61 -32.81 11.20
C VAL A 348 6.84 -31.37 10.72
N ARG A 349 5.80 -30.59 10.47
CA ARG A 349 5.91 -29.21 9.97
C ARG A 349 5.85 -28.16 11.08
N GLU A 350 5.63 -28.54 12.33
CA GLU A 350 5.64 -27.60 13.44
C GLU A 350 7.00 -26.91 13.59
N GLY A 351 7.02 -25.57 13.56
CA GLY A 351 8.24 -24.77 13.64
C GLY A 351 9.09 -24.82 12.36
N LEU A 352 8.56 -25.33 11.24
CA LEU A 352 9.24 -25.37 9.96
C LEU A 352 9.10 -24.03 9.24
N VAL A 353 10.23 -23.46 8.80
CA VAL A 353 10.27 -22.41 7.78
C VAL A 353 10.87 -23.00 6.51
N VAL A 354 10.19 -22.85 5.37
CA VAL A 354 10.64 -23.40 4.09
C VAL A 354 10.32 -22.48 2.92
N VAL A 355 11.25 -22.39 1.98
CA VAL A 355 11.12 -21.73 0.69
C VAL A 355 11.38 -22.77 -0.40
N ILE A 356 10.41 -22.94 -1.30
CA ILE A 356 10.46 -23.88 -2.44
C ILE A 356 10.42 -23.06 -3.72
N SER A 357 11.48 -23.08 -4.52
CA SER A 357 11.55 -22.42 -5.81
C SER A 357 11.75 -23.46 -6.91
N VAL A 358 10.86 -23.47 -7.90
CA VAL A 358 10.99 -24.32 -9.10
C VAL A 358 11.06 -23.45 -10.35
N LYS A 359 11.93 -23.83 -11.29
CA LYS A 359 12.09 -23.18 -12.58
C LYS A 359 11.86 -24.22 -13.68
N LEU A 360 10.90 -23.96 -14.55
CA LEU A 360 10.45 -24.86 -15.61
C LEU A 360 10.15 -24.07 -16.89
N SER A 361 10.38 -24.67 -18.05
CA SER A 361 10.22 -23.97 -19.34
C SER A 361 8.78 -23.65 -19.71
N GLN A 362 7.81 -24.49 -19.30
CA GLN A 362 6.39 -24.30 -19.62
C GLN A 362 5.52 -24.54 -18.37
N PRO A 363 5.47 -23.59 -17.42
CA PRO A 363 4.60 -23.72 -16.27
C PRO A 363 3.13 -23.58 -16.66
N GLN A 364 2.29 -24.42 -16.06
CA GLN A 364 0.85 -24.36 -16.16
C GLN A 364 0.28 -23.97 -14.81
N PHE A 365 -0.53 -22.91 -14.79
CA PHE A 365 -1.16 -22.39 -13.58
C PHE A 365 -2.69 -22.53 -13.65
N GLU A 366 -3.33 -22.64 -12.49
CA GLU A 366 -4.78 -22.47 -12.39
C GLU A 366 -5.13 -20.97 -12.44
N GLY A 367 -5.84 -20.56 -13.49
CA GLY A 367 -6.30 -19.18 -13.66
C GLY A 367 -5.19 -18.16 -14.00
N GLN A 368 -5.61 -16.91 -14.20
CA GLN A 368 -4.71 -15.82 -14.61
C GLN A 368 -3.84 -15.29 -13.47
N THR A 369 -4.30 -15.39 -12.22
CA THR A 369 -3.56 -14.90 -11.04
C THR A 369 -2.31 -15.73 -10.74
N LYS A 370 -2.11 -16.85 -11.44
CA LYS A 370 -0.98 -17.78 -11.29
C LYS A 370 -0.77 -18.27 -9.84
N GLY A 371 -1.85 -18.31 -9.04
CA GLY A 371 -1.80 -18.61 -7.61
C GLY A 371 -1.48 -20.07 -7.28
N LYS A 372 -1.77 -21.00 -8.20
CA LYS A 372 -1.54 -22.44 -8.00
C LYS A 372 -0.89 -23.09 -9.20
N LEU A 373 0.19 -23.85 -8.97
CA LEU A 373 0.88 -24.60 -10.02
C LEU A 373 0.17 -25.93 -10.29
N ASN A 374 -0.13 -26.19 -11.56
CA ASN A 374 -0.79 -27.42 -12.03
C ASN A 374 0.12 -28.31 -12.90
N SER A 375 1.33 -27.85 -13.25
CA SER A 375 2.32 -28.69 -13.95
C SER A 375 2.61 -29.98 -13.17
N ASP A 376 2.67 -31.13 -13.85
CA ASP A 376 2.91 -32.42 -13.21
C ASP A 376 4.40 -32.61 -12.81
N ILE A 377 4.78 -32.03 -11.66
CA ILE A 377 6.15 -32.09 -11.13
C ILE A 377 6.23 -32.64 -9.71
N ALA A 378 5.11 -33.10 -9.14
CA ALA A 378 5.04 -33.58 -7.76
C ALA A 378 5.98 -34.77 -7.53
N GLY A 379 6.01 -35.72 -8.46
CA GLY A 379 6.90 -36.89 -8.41
C GLY A 379 8.38 -36.53 -8.46
N THR A 380 8.74 -35.57 -9.32
CA THR A 380 10.13 -35.08 -9.46
C THR A 380 10.60 -34.38 -8.18
N VAL A 381 9.77 -33.49 -7.62
CA VAL A 381 10.07 -32.82 -6.34
C VAL A 381 10.17 -33.84 -5.20
N GLN A 382 9.27 -34.83 -5.17
CA GLN A 382 9.29 -35.86 -4.14
C GLN A 382 10.57 -36.69 -4.19
N ALA A 383 10.99 -37.13 -5.38
CA ALA A 383 12.24 -37.89 -5.55
C ALA A 383 13.45 -37.07 -5.09
N PHE A 384 13.53 -35.79 -5.52
CA PHE A 384 14.59 -34.87 -5.15
C PHE A 384 14.69 -34.67 -3.63
N VAL A 385 13.57 -34.40 -2.96
CA VAL A 385 13.54 -34.17 -1.50
C VAL A 385 13.92 -35.43 -0.74
N ASN A 386 13.37 -36.60 -1.09
CA ASN A 386 13.71 -37.85 -0.39
C ASN A 386 15.22 -38.16 -0.48
N GLU A 387 15.83 -37.94 -1.64
CA GLU A 387 17.26 -38.17 -1.87
C GLU A 387 18.13 -37.18 -1.08
N ARG A 388 17.91 -35.88 -1.29
CA ARG A 388 18.78 -34.83 -0.71
C ARG A 388 18.57 -34.65 0.79
N LEU A 389 17.32 -34.62 1.25
CA LEU A 389 17.02 -34.48 2.67
C LEU A 389 17.40 -35.75 3.43
N GLY A 390 17.11 -36.94 2.86
CA GLY A 390 17.52 -38.22 3.45
C GLY A 390 19.02 -38.29 3.65
N GLY A 391 19.80 -38.03 2.59
CA GLY A 391 21.26 -37.99 2.67
C GLY A 391 21.79 -36.95 3.65
N PHE A 392 21.16 -35.77 3.73
CA PHE A 392 21.55 -34.75 4.71
C PHE A 392 21.33 -35.22 6.16
N LEU A 393 20.18 -35.83 6.47
CA LEU A 393 19.86 -36.29 7.82
C LEU A 393 20.76 -37.45 8.27
N GLU A 394 21.14 -38.33 7.35
CA GLU A 394 22.11 -39.41 7.61
C GLU A 394 23.51 -38.85 7.90
N GLN A 395 23.95 -37.84 7.14
CA GLN A 395 25.26 -37.20 7.33
C GLN A 395 25.29 -36.30 8.58
N ASN A 396 24.14 -35.82 9.07
CA ASN A 396 24.04 -34.90 10.20
C ASN A 396 23.11 -35.44 11.32
N PRO A 397 23.48 -36.54 12.02
CA PRO A 397 22.59 -37.18 13.00
C PRO A 397 22.21 -36.27 14.18
N SER A 398 23.05 -35.31 14.56
CA SER A 398 22.77 -34.36 15.63
C SER A 398 21.61 -33.43 15.27
N VAL A 399 21.60 -32.91 14.04
CA VAL A 399 20.52 -32.07 13.51
C VAL A 399 19.25 -32.90 13.33
N ALA A 400 19.37 -34.10 12.76
CA ALA A 400 18.24 -35.02 12.59
C ALA A 400 17.53 -35.31 13.91
N LYS A 401 18.28 -35.64 14.98
CA LYS A 401 17.73 -35.86 16.32
C LYS A 401 16.96 -34.64 16.86
N LYS A 402 17.49 -33.43 16.70
CA LYS A 402 16.82 -32.20 17.14
C LYS A 402 15.47 -32.00 16.43
N ILE A 403 15.47 -32.12 15.11
CA ILE A 403 14.26 -31.97 14.27
C ILE A 403 13.21 -33.02 14.66
N ILE A 404 13.61 -34.30 14.74
CA ILE A 404 12.71 -35.40 15.05
C ILE A 404 12.15 -35.27 16.47
N ASN A 405 12.96 -34.87 17.45
CA ASN A 405 12.49 -34.64 18.82
C ASN A 405 11.45 -33.52 18.89
N LYS A 406 11.63 -32.41 18.15
CA LYS A 406 10.60 -31.36 18.10
C LYS A 406 9.29 -31.89 17.52
N ALA A 407 9.34 -32.69 16.45
CA ALA A 407 8.14 -33.31 15.90
C ALA A 407 7.48 -34.31 16.87
N ILE A 408 8.27 -35.03 17.68
CA ILE A 408 7.76 -35.89 18.76
C ILE A 408 7.06 -35.06 19.85
N ASP A 409 7.64 -33.93 20.25
CA ASP A 409 7.05 -33.02 21.24
C ASP A 409 5.76 -32.39 20.72
N ALA A 410 5.71 -32.01 19.43
CA ALA A 410 4.50 -31.56 18.74
C ALA A 410 3.39 -32.62 18.77
N ALA A 411 3.73 -33.87 18.44
CA ALA A 411 2.78 -34.99 18.49
C ALA A 411 2.22 -35.23 19.91
N ARG A 412 3.08 -35.17 20.93
CA ARG A 412 2.67 -35.27 22.35
C ARG A 412 1.76 -34.11 22.76
N ALA A 413 2.09 -32.89 22.34
CA ALA A 413 1.28 -31.70 22.61
C ALA A 413 -0.09 -31.79 21.93
N ARG A 414 -0.16 -32.26 20.68
CA ARG A 414 -1.41 -32.52 19.95
C ARG A 414 -2.29 -33.53 20.68
N GLU A 415 -1.72 -34.64 21.16
CA GLU A 415 -2.48 -35.61 21.96
C GLU A 415 -3.02 -35.01 23.27
N ALA A 416 -2.21 -34.20 23.96
CA ALA A 416 -2.61 -33.52 25.18
C ALA A 416 -3.74 -32.49 24.91
N ALA A 417 -3.61 -31.71 23.84
CA ALA A 417 -4.63 -30.76 23.38
C ALA A 417 -5.93 -31.46 23.00
N ARG A 418 -5.87 -32.61 22.31
CA ARG A 418 -7.06 -33.44 22.01
C ARG A 418 -7.75 -33.89 23.30
N LYS A 419 -7.00 -34.40 24.28
CA LYS A 419 -7.53 -34.80 25.60
C LYS A 419 -8.13 -33.62 26.36
N ALA A 420 -7.50 -32.44 26.31
CA ALA A 420 -8.01 -31.23 26.95
C ALA A 420 -9.31 -30.73 26.29
N ARG A 421 -9.36 -30.71 24.95
CA ARG A 421 -10.56 -30.39 24.16
C ARG A 421 -11.71 -31.34 24.49
N ASP A 422 -11.45 -32.64 24.53
CA ASP A 422 -12.44 -33.66 24.90
C ASP A 422 -12.94 -33.46 26.34
N LEU A 423 -12.07 -33.08 27.27
CA LEU A 423 -12.43 -32.79 28.65
C LEU A 423 -13.29 -31.52 28.77
N THR A 424 -12.96 -30.45 28.03
CA THR A 424 -13.78 -29.22 27.96
C THR A 424 -15.13 -29.46 27.29
N ARG A 425 -15.18 -30.31 26.25
CA ARG A 425 -16.42 -30.71 25.57
C ARG A 425 -17.31 -31.55 26.48
N ARG A 426 -16.73 -32.43 27.31
CA ARG A 426 -17.46 -33.19 28.34
C ARG A 426 -17.97 -32.30 29.48
N LYS A 427 -17.24 -31.26 29.89
CA LYS A 427 -17.71 -30.28 30.87
C LYS A 427 -18.80 -29.34 30.30
N GLY A 428 -18.69 -28.92 29.04
CA GLY A 428 -19.71 -28.09 28.36
C GLY A 428 -20.99 -28.83 27.98
N ALA A 429 -21.02 -30.17 28.03
CA ALA A 429 -22.24 -30.95 27.83
C ALA A 429 -23.13 -31.01 29.08
N LEU A 430 -22.56 -30.76 30.27
CA LEU A 430 -23.27 -30.82 31.56
C LEU A 430 -23.62 -29.44 32.13
N ASP A 431 -22.91 -28.39 31.71
CA ASP A 431 -23.20 -27.00 32.04
C ASP A 431 -23.53 -26.28 30.73
N GLY A 432 -24.81 -26.06 30.46
CA GLY A 432 -25.33 -25.65 29.15
C GLY A 432 -24.56 -24.47 28.55
N GLY A 433 -24.29 -24.52 27.24
CA GLY A 433 -23.49 -23.58 26.45
C GLY A 433 -23.79 -22.10 26.70
N GLY A 434 -23.29 -21.57 27.81
CA GLY A 434 -23.45 -20.21 28.25
C GLY A 434 -22.46 -19.30 27.55
N LEU A 435 -22.95 -18.15 27.12
CA LEU A 435 -22.12 -17.03 26.73
C LEU A 435 -21.24 -16.58 27.91
N PRO A 436 -20.07 -15.98 27.66
CA PRO A 436 -19.23 -15.46 28.74
C PRO A 436 -20.04 -14.50 29.63
N GLY A 437 -19.99 -14.65 30.96
CA GLY A 437 -20.80 -13.84 31.88
C GLY A 437 -20.56 -12.32 31.79
N LYS A 438 -19.41 -11.91 31.26
CA LYS A 438 -19.05 -10.51 31.00
C LYS A 438 -19.52 -9.97 29.64
N LEU A 439 -19.94 -10.84 28.73
CA LEU A 439 -20.45 -10.44 27.42
C LEU A 439 -21.83 -9.80 27.61
N ALA A 440 -21.96 -8.53 27.22
CA ALA A 440 -23.26 -7.94 27.00
C ALA A 440 -23.66 -8.27 25.56
N ASP A 441 -24.53 -9.25 25.34
CA ASP A 441 -24.93 -9.64 23.97
C ASP A 441 -25.95 -8.66 23.36
N CYS A 442 -26.19 -8.79 22.05
CA CYS A 442 -27.25 -8.11 21.29
C CYS A 442 -28.48 -9.03 21.10
N SER A 443 -29.62 -8.45 20.71
CA SER A 443 -30.85 -9.22 20.48
C SER A 443 -30.97 -9.81 19.06
N GLU A 444 -30.32 -9.18 18.07
CA GLU A 444 -30.21 -9.69 16.70
C GLU A 444 -29.34 -10.95 16.67
N ARG A 445 -29.68 -11.86 15.76
CA ARG A 445 -29.01 -13.16 15.60
C ARG A 445 -28.40 -13.36 14.22
N GLN A 446 -28.74 -12.52 13.24
CA GLN A 446 -28.14 -12.54 11.92
C GLN A 446 -26.70 -12.01 11.99
N PRO A 447 -25.66 -12.84 11.74
CA PRO A 447 -24.28 -12.43 11.93
C PRO A 447 -23.91 -11.16 11.18
N ASP A 448 -24.33 -11.00 9.92
CA ASP A 448 -23.98 -9.85 9.07
C ASP A 448 -24.50 -8.50 9.60
N ARG A 449 -25.49 -8.54 10.49
CA ARG A 449 -26.05 -7.35 11.15
C ARG A 449 -25.49 -7.12 12.53
N CYS A 450 -24.88 -8.13 13.14
CA CYS A 450 -24.37 -8.07 14.50
C CYS A 450 -22.92 -7.58 14.55
N GLU A 451 -22.63 -6.79 15.57
CA GLU A 451 -21.32 -6.19 15.81
C GLU A 451 -20.83 -6.57 17.20
N LEU A 452 -19.56 -6.92 17.33
CA LEU A 452 -18.91 -7.17 18.62
C LEU A 452 -17.82 -6.15 18.86
N TYR A 453 -17.96 -5.35 19.92
CA TYR A 453 -16.93 -4.44 20.39
C TYR A 453 -16.07 -5.13 21.44
N LEU A 454 -14.78 -5.23 21.17
CA LEU A 454 -13.76 -5.62 22.13
C LEU A 454 -13.21 -4.35 22.78
N VAL A 455 -13.60 -4.11 24.03
CA VAL A 455 -13.36 -2.83 24.72
C VAL A 455 -12.31 -2.99 25.82
N GLU A 456 -11.39 -2.03 25.88
CA GLU A 456 -10.38 -1.95 26.92
C GLU A 456 -11.00 -1.58 28.28
N GLY A 457 -10.93 -2.50 29.24
CA GLY A 457 -11.34 -2.26 30.62
C GLY A 457 -12.85 -2.25 30.88
N GLU A 458 -13.21 -2.31 32.16
CA GLU A 458 -14.61 -2.27 32.59
C GLU A 458 -15.21 -0.85 32.53
N SER A 459 -14.39 0.19 32.65
CA SER A 459 -14.84 1.58 32.62
C SER A 459 -15.40 1.95 31.24
N ALA A 460 -14.56 1.88 30.19
CA ALA A 460 -15.00 2.10 28.82
C ALA A 460 -16.05 1.05 28.39
N GLY A 461 -15.93 -0.20 28.84
CA GLY A 461 -16.95 -1.23 28.63
C GLY A 461 -18.32 -0.86 29.22
N GLY A 462 -18.35 -0.20 30.38
CA GLY A 462 -19.57 0.32 31.01
C GLY A 462 -20.21 1.44 30.20
N THR A 463 -19.42 2.44 29.79
CA THR A 463 -19.88 3.54 28.93
C THR A 463 -20.38 3.03 27.58
N ALA A 464 -19.64 2.13 26.93
CA ALA A 464 -20.04 1.49 25.67
C ALA A 464 -21.33 0.68 25.83
N LYS A 465 -21.48 -0.07 26.93
CA LYS A 465 -22.71 -0.82 27.22
C LYS A 465 -23.93 0.09 27.40
N GLN A 466 -23.74 1.29 27.94
CA GLN A 466 -24.80 2.29 28.11
C GLN A 466 -25.16 2.99 26.79
N GLY A 467 -24.16 3.32 25.97
CA GLY A 467 -24.34 4.06 24.71
C GLY A 467 -24.73 3.23 23.49
N ARG A 468 -24.51 1.91 23.51
CA ARG A 468 -24.77 1.03 22.36
C ARG A 468 -26.24 0.93 21.96
N ASP A 469 -26.46 0.56 20.70
CA ASP A 469 -27.73 -0.05 20.29
C ASP A 469 -27.74 -1.54 20.65
N ARG A 470 -28.57 -1.88 21.65
CA ARG A 470 -28.73 -3.25 22.16
C ARG A 470 -29.32 -4.22 21.12
N LYS A 471 -29.91 -3.71 20.05
CA LYS A 471 -30.47 -4.52 18.97
C LYS A 471 -29.37 -5.31 18.28
N PHE A 472 -28.26 -4.68 17.92
CA PHE A 472 -27.26 -5.31 17.05
C PHE A 472 -25.81 -5.19 17.54
N GLN A 473 -25.53 -4.44 18.61
CA GLN A 473 -24.18 -4.27 19.14
C GLN A 473 -23.98 -5.04 20.46
N ALA A 474 -23.04 -5.97 20.45
CA ALA A 474 -22.53 -6.68 21.61
C ALA A 474 -21.24 -6.04 22.14
N ILE A 475 -21.04 -6.06 23.45
CA ILE A 475 -19.85 -5.50 24.12
C ILE A 475 -19.18 -6.59 24.93
N LEU A 476 -17.89 -6.83 24.66
CA LEU A 476 -17.04 -7.71 25.44
C LEU A 476 -15.90 -6.89 26.07
N PRO A 477 -16.02 -6.52 27.36
CA PRO A 477 -14.95 -5.85 28.07
C PRO A 477 -13.79 -6.81 28.35
N LEU A 478 -12.57 -6.33 28.15
CA LEU A 478 -11.34 -7.06 28.38
C LEU A 478 -10.60 -6.51 29.61
N LYS A 479 -10.23 -7.39 30.53
CA LYS A 479 -9.57 -7.00 31.79
C LYS A 479 -8.05 -7.12 31.67
N GLY A 480 -7.35 -6.03 31.94
CA GLY A 480 -5.90 -5.99 31.95
C GLY A 480 -5.27 -6.29 30.59
N LYS A 481 -3.97 -6.59 30.60
CA LYS A 481 -3.22 -6.94 29.38
C LYS A 481 -3.48 -8.40 29.02
N ILE A 482 -3.85 -8.63 27.76
CA ILE A 482 -4.11 -9.98 27.24
C ILE A 482 -2.78 -10.76 27.18
N LEU A 483 -2.85 -12.08 27.38
CA LEU A 483 -1.69 -12.94 27.19
C LEU A 483 -1.17 -12.81 25.76
N ASN A 484 0.13 -12.56 25.63
CA ASN A 484 0.81 -12.59 24.35
C ASN A 484 0.86 -14.04 23.82
N VAL A 485 0.06 -14.31 22.79
CA VAL A 485 -0.05 -15.64 22.20
C VAL A 485 1.14 -16.06 21.35
N GLU A 486 1.97 -15.10 20.92
CA GLU A 486 3.22 -15.39 20.18
C GLU A 486 4.18 -16.22 21.02
N LYS A 487 4.27 -15.91 22.32
CA LYS A 487 5.16 -16.59 23.29
C LYS A 487 4.49 -17.74 24.02
N ALA A 488 3.18 -17.89 23.87
CA ALA A 488 2.41 -18.83 24.68
C ALA A 488 2.12 -20.11 23.91
N ARG A 489 2.31 -21.24 24.60
CA ARG A 489 1.85 -22.54 24.09
C ARG A 489 0.33 -22.56 23.95
N TYR A 490 -0.14 -23.38 23.02
CA TYR A 490 -1.55 -23.50 22.68
C TYR A 490 -2.44 -23.89 23.89
N ASP A 491 -1.96 -24.78 24.76
CA ASP A 491 -2.65 -25.19 25.99
C ASP A 491 -2.76 -24.05 27.02
N LYS A 492 -1.67 -23.30 27.24
CA LYS A 492 -1.64 -22.12 28.12
C LYS A 492 -2.56 -21.01 27.61
N MET A 493 -2.59 -20.81 26.30
CA MET A 493 -3.51 -19.88 25.65
C MET A 493 -4.97 -20.25 25.91
N LEU A 494 -5.36 -21.51 25.71
CA LEU A 494 -6.73 -21.99 25.97
C LEU A 494 -7.12 -21.92 27.46
N GLY A 495 -6.13 -21.96 28.36
CA GLY A 495 -6.31 -21.75 29.80
C GLY A 495 -6.60 -20.29 30.19
N HIS A 496 -6.30 -19.32 29.33
CA HIS A 496 -6.47 -17.90 29.64
C HIS A 496 -7.94 -17.45 29.54
N GLU A 497 -8.48 -16.84 30.61
CA GLU A 497 -9.90 -16.51 30.72
C GLU A 497 -10.39 -15.57 29.63
N GLU A 498 -9.64 -14.49 29.35
CA GLU A 498 -10.01 -13.48 28.35
C GLU A 498 -10.07 -14.06 26.92
N ILE A 499 -9.12 -14.95 26.59
CA ILE A 499 -9.03 -15.59 25.28
C ILE A 499 -10.17 -16.60 25.13
N ARG A 500 -10.43 -17.40 26.16
CA ARG A 500 -11.56 -18.32 26.19
C ARG A 500 -12.88 -17.58 26.02
N ALA A 501 -13.07 -16.47 26.73
CA ALA A 501 -14.27 -15.64 26.60
C ALA A 501 -14.45 -15.11 25.17
N MET A 502 -13.37 -14.66 24.52
CA MET A 502 -13.41 -14.21 23.13
C MET A 502 -13.76 -15.35 22.16
N ILE A 503 -13.11 -16.52 22.28
CA ILE A 503 -13.40 -17.70 21.44
C ILE A 503 -14.87 -18.12 21.58
N THR A 504 -15.37 -18.19 22.81
CA THR A 504 -16.78 -18.53 23.09
C THR A 504 -17.73 -17.46 22.55
N ALA A 505 -17.39 -16.18 22.66
CA ALA A 505 -18.21 -15.10 22.10
C ALA A 505 -18.30 -15.21 20.58
N LEU A 506 -17.18 -15.40 19.89
CA LEU A 506 -17.10 -15.48 18.42
C LEU A 506 -17.85 -16.68 17.84
N GLY A 507 -17.79 -17.84 18.51
CA GLY A 507 -18.53 -19.05 18.11
C GLY A 507 -17.89 -19.87 16.97
N CYS A 508 -16.75 -19.43 16.43
CA CYS A 508 -16.06 -20.09 15.32
C CYS A 508 -15.26 -21.35 15.71
N GLY A 509 -15.07 -21.63 17.00
CA GLY A 509 -14.05 -22.59 17.43
C GLY A 509 -12.63 -22.02 17.29
N ILE A 510 -11.61 -22.86 17.46
CA ILE A 510 -10.20 -22.44 17.37
C ILE A 510 -9.29 -23.61 16.94
N GLY A 511 -8.28 -23.30 16.10
CA GLY A 511 -7.29 -24.25 15.59
C GLY A 511 -7.71 -24.92 14.27
N LYS A 512 -6.73 -25.45 13.51
CA LYS A 512 -6.92 -25.91 12.12
C LYS A 512 -8.10 -26.86 11.90
N ASP A 513 -8.35 -27.80 12.82
CA ASP A 513 -9.38 -28.84 12.65
C ASP A 513 -10.78 -28.42 13.14
N ASP A 514 -10.87 -27.42 14.02
CA ASP A 514 -12.12 -27.04 14.70
C ASP A 514 -12.59 -25.62 14.34
N PHE A 515 -11.71 -24.79 13.77
CA PHE A 515 -12.03 -23.43 13.39
C PHE A 515 -12.87 -23.40 12.11
N ASP A 516 -14.04 -22.76 12.20
CA ASP A 516 -14.96 -22.60 11.10
C ASP A 516 -15.46 -21.14 11.08
N ALA A 517 -14.94 -20.38 10.12
CA ALA A 517 -15.31 -18.98 9.93
C ALA A 517 -16.80 -18.80 9.58
N SER A 518 -17.49 -19.82 9.06
CA SER A 518 -18.93 -19.70 8.73
C SER A 518 -19.83 -19.66 9.97
N LYS A 519 -19.33 -20.12 11.12
CA LYS A 519 -20.06 -20.10 12.41
C LYS A 519 -19.88 -18.78 13.19
N LEU A 520 -19.26 -17.79 12.57
CA LEU A 520 -19.06 -16.48 13.18
C LEU A 520 -20.39 -15.86 13.58
N ARG A 521 -20.49 -15.44 14.84
CA ARG A 521 -21.72 -14.86 15.41
C ARG A 521 -21.91 -13.37 15.11
N TYR A 522 -20.82 -12.65 14.83
CA TYR A 522 -20.83 -11.21 14.61
C TYR A 522 -20.03 -10.89 13.35
N GLY A 523 -20.68 -10.32 12.34
CA GLY A 523 -20.10 -10.00 11.04
C GLY A 523 -19.06 -8.90 11.10
N LYS A 524 -19.08 -8.06 12.14
CA LYS A 524 -18.05 -7.05 12.42
C LYS A 524 -17.49 -7.22 13.83
N LEU A 525 -16.17 -7.36 13.91
CA LEU A 525 -15.39 -7.41 15.14
C LEU A 525 -14.62 -6.10 15.26
N ILE A 526 -15.01 -5.24 16.20
CA ILE A 526 -14.51 -3.87 16.32
C ILE A 526 -13.61 -3.78 17.56
N LEU A 527 -12.33 -3.52 17.34
CA LEU A 527 -11.35 -3.26 18.40
C LEU A 527 -11.48 -1.79 18.82
N MET A 528 -11.94 -1.55 20.05
CA MET A 528 -12.15 -0.21 20.60
C MET A 528 -11.26 -0.03 21.84
N THR A 529 -10.05 0.48 21.59
CA THR A 529 -8.99 0.70 22.58
C THR A 529 -8.70 2.19 22.74
N ASP A 530 -8.12 2.60 23.86
CA ASP A 530 -7.75 3.99 24.09
C ASP A 530 -6.64 4.47 23.13
N ALA A 531 -6.58 5.78 22.90
CA ALA A 531 -5.59 6.45 22.05
C ALA A 531 -4.29 6.75 22.81
N ASP A 532 -3.91 5.86 23.72
CA ASP A 532 -2.72 5.96 24.55
C ASP A 532 -1.77 4.75 24.33
N VAL A 533 -0.74 4.67 25.17
CA VAL A 533 0.30 3.63 25.09
C VAL A 533 -0.25 2.25 25.47
N ASP A 534 -1.15 2.18 26.47
CA ASP A 534 -1.71 0.91 26.94
C ASP A 534 -2.77 0.37 25.97
N GLY A 535 -3.61 1.22 25.40
CA GLY A 535 -4.55 0.86 24.35
C GLY A 535 -3.86 0.43 23.07
N SER A 536 -2.76 1.08 22.69
CA SER A 536 -1.90 0.63 21.58
C SER A 536 -1.29 -0.74 21.84
N HIS A 537 -0.91 -1.05 23.07
CA HIS A 537 -0.40 -2.36 23.47
C HIS A 537 -1.50 -3.44 23.40
N ILE A 538 -2.69 -3.18 23.96
CA ILE A 538 -3.82 -4.12 23.91
C ILE A 538 -4.27 -4.38 22.46
N ARG A 539 -4.34 -3.32 21.64
CA ARG A 539 -4.63 -3.44 20.20
C ARG A 539 -3.64 -4.36 19.51
N THR A 540 -2.34 -4.21 19.80
CA THR A 540 -1.29 -5.07 19.24
C THR A 540 -1.46 -6.53 19.65
N LEU A 541 -1.79 -6.81 20.93
CA LEU A 541 -2.06 -8.16 21.42
C LEU A 541 -3.28 -8.81 20.75
N LEU A 542 -4.36 -8.05 20.57
CA LEU A 542 -5.56 -8.52 19.87
C LEU A 542 -5.27 -8.82 18.40
N LEU A 543 -4.57 -7.92 17.71
CA LEU A 543 -4.15 -8.13 16.33
C LEU A 543 -3.27 -9.37 16.19
N THR A 544 -2.35 -9.59 17.13
CA THR A 544 -1.51 -10.80 17.19
C THR A 544 -2.38 -12.05 17.31
N PHE A 545 -3.38 -12.05 18.19
CA PHE A 545 -4.30 -13.18 18.34
C PHE A 545 -5.07 -13.50 17.05
N PHE A 546 -5.69 -12.49 16.44
CA PHE A 546 -6.43 -12.69 15.19
C PHE A 546 -5.50 -13.14 14.06
N PHE A 547 -4.31 -12.56 13.95
CA PHE A 547 -3.33 -12.94 12.94
C PHE A 547 -2.86 -14.39 13.09
N ARG A 548 -2.57 -14.84 14.31
CA ARG A 548 -2.04 -16.19 14.58
C ARG A 548 -3.06 -17.31 14.56
N HIS A 549 -4.27 -17.06 15.04
CA HIS A 549 -5.24 -18.13 15.28
C HIS A 549 -6.53 -18.02 14.48
N MET A 550 -6.84 -16.84 13.92
CA MET A 550 -8.09 -16.58 13.21
C MET A 550 -7.84 -15.72 11.96
N THR A 551 -6.75 -16.00 11.24
CA THR A 551 -6.28 -15.21 10.09
C THR A 551 -7.37 -15.06 9.01
N GLU A 552 -8.21 -16.10 8.87
CA GLU A 552 -9.31 -16.12 7.91
C GLU A 552 -10.35 -15.02 8.19
N LEU A 553 -10.56 -14.62 9.46
CA LEU A 553 -11.45 -13.51 9.80
C LEU A 553 -10.89 -12.17 9.31
N ILE A 554 -9.57 -12.00 9.31
CA ILE A 554 -8.90 -10.83 8.74
C ILE A 554 -9.02 -10.87 7.21
N LYS A 555 -8.72 -12.01 6.58
CA LYS A 555 -8.81 -12.17 5.12
C LYS A 555 -10.21 -11.91 4.57
N ARG A 556 -11.26 -12.29 5.32
CA ARG A 556 -12.66 -12.02 4.97
C ARG A 556 -13.14 -10.62 5.37
N GLY A 557 -12.28 -9.80 5.98
CA GLY A 557 -12.60 -8.41 6.30
C GLY A 557 -13.56 -8.23 7.47
N HIS A 558 -13.56 -9.14 8.45
CA HIS A 558 -14.43 -9.04 9.64
C HIS A 558 -13.81 -8.23 10.79
N VAL A 559 -12.51 -7.95 10.77
CA VAL A 559 -11.81 -7.26 11.87
C VAL A 559 -11.64 -5.77 11.55
N TYR A 560 -12.03 -4.91 12.48
CA TYR A 560 -12.04 -3.45 12.35
C TYR A 560 -11.44 -2.80 13.60
N ILE A 561 -10.91 -1.59 13.46
CA ILE A 561 -10.43 -0.75 14.55
C ILE A 561 -11.29 0.51 14.58
N ALA A 562 -11.84 0.85 15.75
CA ALA A 562 -12.59 2.09 15.92
C ALA A 562 -11.66 3.31 15.82
N GLN A 563 -12.13 4.40 15.20
CA GLN A 563 -11.41 5.67 15.10
C GLN A 563 -12.15 6.77 15.89
N PRO A 564 -11.94 6.88 17.21
CA PRO A 564 -12.50 7.96 18.00
C PRO A 564 -11.89 9.32 17.57
N PRO A 565 -12.61 10.44 17.78
CA PRO A 565 -12.12 11.76 17.40
C PRO A 565 -10.94 12.20 18.27
N LEU A 566 -9.98 12.92 17.65
CA LEU A 566 -8.79 13.41 18.32
C LEU A 566 -9.04 14.73 19.06
N TYR A 567 -9.84 15.62 18.47
CA TYR A 567 -10.18 16.92 19.05
C TYR A 567 -11.69 17.11 19.20
N ARG A 568 -12.06 17.81 20.26
CA ARG A 568 -13.35 18.46 20.43
C ARG A 568 -13.13 19.95 20.47
N ILE A 569 -13.89 20.68 19.69
CA ILE A 569 -13.88 22.14 19.65
C ILE A 569 -15.25 22.65 20.07
N LYS A 570 -15.26 23.55 21.05
CA LYS A 570 -16.49 24.08 21.65
C LYS A 570 -16.48 25.60 21.75
N LYS A 571 -17.60 26.24 21.39
CA LYS A 571 -17.87 27.68 21.60
C LYS A 571 -19.35 27.84 21.94
N GLY A 572 -19.66 28.22 23.19
CA GLY A 572 -21.05 28.28 23.65
C GLY A 572 -21.76 26.93 23.57
N LYS A 573 -22.87 26.87 22.81
CA LYS A 573 -23.64 25.65 22.52
C LYS A 573 -23.11 24.87 21.31
N PHE A 574 -22.28 25.50 20.47
CA PHE A 574 -21.69 24.84 19.31
C PHE A 574 -20.59 23.87 19.75
N GLU A 575 -20.68 22.63 19.28
CA GLU A 575 -19.65 21.62 19.44
C GLU A 575 -19.39 20.87 18.13
N GLN A 576 -18.12 20.55 17.87
CA GLN A 576 -17.71 19.76 16.72
C GLN A 576 -16.55 18.83 17.12
N TYR A 577 -16.55 17.64 16.54
CA TYR A 577 -15.49 16.64 16.71
C TYR A 577 -14.64 16.60 15.45
N ILE A 578 -13.31 16.53 15.62
CA ILE A 578 -12.32 16.52 14.54
C ILE A 578 -11.46 15.27 14.69
N LYS A 579 -11.23 14.56 13.60
CA LYS A 579 -10.60 13.24 13.60
C LYS A 579 -9.08 13.30 13.49
N ASP A 580 -8.56 14.25 12.71
CA ASP A 580 -7.12 14.36 12.42
C ASP A 580 -6.64 15.81 12.29
N ASP A 581 -5.32 15.99 12.18
CA ASP A 581 -4.67 17.30 12.08
C ASP A 581 -4.99 18.05 10.77
N ARG A 582 -5.26 17.33 9.67
CA ARG A 582 -5.56 17.96 8.37
C ARG A 582 -6.96 18.56 8.38
N GLU A 583 -7.92 17.82 8.92
CA GLU A 583 -9.27 18.30 9.18
C GLU A 583 -9.22 19.46 10.18
N TYR A 584 -8.37 19.38 11.21
CA TYR A 584 -8.14 20.47 12.14
C TYR A 584 -7.70 21.75 11.44
N VAL A 585 -6.65 21.70 10.60
CA VAL A 585 -6.18 22.85 9.82
C VAL A 585 -7.29 23.42 8.95
N THR A 586 -8.02 22.57 8.22
CA THR A 586 -9.13 22.99 7.36
C THR A 586 -10.22 23.72 8.14
N VAL A 587 -10.61 23.18 9.30
CA VAL A 587 -11.62 23.79 10.18
C VAL A 587 -11.11 25.11 10.76
N MET A 588 -9.84 25.21 11.13
CA MET A 588 -9.25 26.46 11.62
C MET A 588 -9.22 27.53 10.52
N VAL A 589 -8.78 27.19 9.30
CA VAL A 589 -8.76 28.10 8.15
C VAL A 589 -10.16 28.61 7.85
N LYS A 590 -11.15 27.72 7.74
CA LYS A 590 -12.54 28.10 7.41
C LYS A 590 -13.10 29.11 8.42
N ARG A 591 -12.79 28.92 9.70
CA ARG A 591 -13.24 29.80 10.78
C ARG A 591 -12.52 31.13 10.79
N ALA A 592 -11.20 31.09 10.62
CA ALA A 592 -10.38 32.29 10.59
C ALA A 592 -10.67 33.15 9.37
N SER A 593 -11.08 32.54 8.25
CA SER A 593 -11.46 33.25 7.03
C SER A 593 -12.80 33.97 7.12
N ASP A 594 -13.60 33.72 8.17
CA ASP A 594 -14.90 34.37 8.34
C ASP A 594 -14.73 35.83 8.80
N GLY A 595 -15.18 36.76 7.98
CA GLY A 595 -14.98 38.21 8.18
C GLY A 595 -13.53 38.70 7.98
N MET A 596 -12.61 37.85 7.52
CA MET A 596 -11.23 38.23 7.21
C MET A 596 -11.07 38.60 5.73
N VAL A 597 -10.43 39.74 5.48
CA VAL A 597 -10.11 40.24 4.14
C VAL A 597 -8.60 40.39 4.04
N ILE A 598 -7.97 39.69 3.09
CA ILE A 598 -6.54 39.81 2.83
C ILE A 598 -6.35 40.61 1.54
N ARG A 599 -5.73 41.78 1.64
CA ARG A 599 -5.26 42.54 0.47
C ARG A 599 -3.85 42.11 0.11
N TYR A 600 -3.60 41.88 -1.17
CA TYR A 600 -2.30 41.47 -1.69
C TYR A 600 -1.90 42.27 -2.94
N GLY A 601 -0.59 42.35 -3.16
CA GLY A 601 0.03 43.08 -4.26
C GLY A 601 -0.16 44.61 -4.22
N ASP A 602 0.62 45.32 -5.04
CA ASP A 602 0.58 46.79 -5.13
C ASP A 602 -0.77 47.34 -5.63
N GLY A 603 -1.56 46.50 -6.31
CA GLY A 603 -2.89 46.82 -6.81
C GLY A 603 -4.03 46.67 -5.79
N GLY A 604 -3.76 46.12 -4.61
CA GLY A 604 -4.74 45.98 -3.53
C GLY A 604 -5.87 44.98 -3.81
N ALA A 605 -5.59 43.91 -4.55
CA ALA A 605 -6.55 42.84 -4.81
C ALA A 605 -6.92 42.13 -3.51
N THR A 606 -8.16 41.66 -3.38
CA THR A 606 -8.73 41.14 -2.11
C THR A 606 -9.04 39.66 -2.18
N LEU A 607 -8.71 38.94 -1.09
CA LEU A 607 -9.16 37.57 -0.82
C LEU A 607 -10.09 37.59 0.39
N GLU A 608 -11.31 37.07 0.21
CA GLU A 608 -12.31 36.98 1.27
C GLU A 608 -13.23 35.76 1.06
N GLY A 609 -13.84 35.28 2.14
CA GLY A 609 -14.77 34.16 2.12
C GLY A 609 -14.22 32.91 1.43
N ALA A 610 -14.97 32.35 0.49
CA ALA A 610 -14.61 31.11 -0.22
C ALA A 610 -13.30 31.21 -1.02
N THR A 611 -12.97 32.41 -1.53
CA THR A 611 -11.72 32.62 -2.29
C THR A 611 -10.50 32.53 -1.37
N LEU A 612 -10.60 33.10 -0.15
CA LEU A 612 -9.57 33.00 0.88
C LEU A 612 -9.39 31.55 1.35
N THR A 613 -10.49 30.81 1.60
CA THR A 613 -10.40 29.39 1.98
C THR A 613 -9.71 28.55 0.90
N LYS A 614 -10.08 28.76 -0.37
CA LYS A 614 -9.48 28.07 -1.51
C LYS A 614 -7.99 28.40 -1.64
N PHE A 615 -7.63 29.68 -1.56
CA PHE A 615 -6.24 30.13 -1.58
C PHE A 615 -5.43 29.49 -0.46
N MET A 616 -5.94 29.48 0.79
CA MET A 616 -5.23 28.89 1.92
C MET A 616 -5.00 27.38 1.78
N THR A 617 -5.95 26.67 1.19
CA THR A 617 -5.78 25.24 0.90
C THR A 617 -4.72 25.02 -0.18
N GLN A 618 -4.77 25.80 -1.27
CA GLN A 618 -3.77 25.74 -2.34
C GLN A 618 -2.37 26.17 -1.86
N LEU A 619 -2.30 27.17 -0.98
CA LEU A 619 -1.07 27.66 -0.37
C LEU A 619 -0.45 26.59 0.54
N ASN A 620 -1.24 25.92 1.37
CA ASN A 620 -0.77 24.81 2.20
C ASN A 620 -0.17 23.69 1.34
N ASP A 621 -0.85 23.30 0.25
CA ASP A 621 -0.35 22.31 -0.70
C ASP A 621 0.97 22.79 -1.35
N TYR A 622 1.00 24.03 -1.84
CA TYR A 622 2.17 24.64 -2.48
C TYR A 622 3.37 24.66 -1.53
N LEU A 623 3.21 25.15 -0.30
CA LEU A 623 4.26 25.19 0.70
C LEU A 623 4.80 23.78 1.00
N GLY A 624 3.92 22.77 1.06
CA GLY A 624 4.31 21.38 1.23
C GLY A 624 5.21 20.84 0.09
N PHE A 625 4.90 21.16 -1.17
CA PHE A 625 5.77 20.77 -2.30
C PHE A 625 7.01 21.65 -2.43
N PHE A 626 6.88 22.94 -2.12
CA PHE A 626 7.98 23.89 -2.11
C PHE A 626 9.07 23.43 -1.16
N ASP A 627 8.72 23.03 0.07
CA ASP A 627 9.69 22.52 1.05
C ASP A 627 10.39 21.24 0.56
N LYS A 628 9.72 20.39 -0.22
CA LYS A 628 10.34 19.20 -0.81
C LYS A 628 11.35 19.55 -1.90
N VAL A 629 11.01 20.44 -2.82
CA VAL A 629 11.95 20.90 -3.86
C VAL A 629 13.10 21.70 -3.24
N GLN A 630 12.80 22.51 -2.22
CA GLN A 630 13.77 23.28 -1.45
C GLN A 630 14.78 22.37 -0.73
N LYS A 631 14.40 21.17 -0.27
CA LYS A 631 15.39 20.19 0.24
C LYS A 631 16.38 19.73 -0.83
N ARG A 632 15.96 19.62 -2.11
CA ARG A 632 16.86 19.22 -3.23
C ARG A 632 17.80 20.35 -3.62
N LEU A 633 17.26 21.57 -3.74
CA LEU A 633 18.03 22.77 -4.11
C LEU A 633 18.80 23.39 -2.94
N ARG A 634 18.45 23.02 -1.70
CA ARG A 634 18.99 23.53 -0.41
C ARG A 634 19.00 25.05 -0.27
N ASN A 635 18.17 25.75 -1.05
CA ASN A 635 18.08 27.19 -1.02
C ASN A 635 16.66 27.64 -1.39
N GLU A 636 16.04 28.42 -0.51
CA GLU A 636 14.67 28.92 -0.67
C GLU A 636 14.54 29.88 -1.86
N GLU A 637 15.46 30.84 -2.00
CA GLU A 637 15.46 31.83 -3.07
C GLU A 637 15.65 31.19 -4.46
N VAL A 638 16.52 30.18 -4.55
CA VAL A 638 16.71 29.41 -5.80
C VAL A 638 15.46 28.61 -6.15
N THR A 639 14.78 28.05 -5.14
CA THR A 639 13.54 27.28 -5.34
C THR A 639 12.40 28.19 -5.79
N GLN A 640 12.30 29.39 -5.21
CA GLN A 640 11.36 30.41 -5.65
C GLN A 640 11.65 30.87 -7.09
N ALA A 641 12.90 31.20 -7.42
CA ALA A 641 13.29 31.55 -8.79
C ALA A 641 12.97 30.45 -9.80
N PHE A 642 13.21 29.19 -9.43
CA PHE A 642 12.84 28.04 -10.25
C PHE A 642 11.33 27.98 -10.49
N ALA A 643 10.52 28.19 -9.44
CA ALA A 643 9.06 28.25 -9.58
C ALA A 643 8.60 29.41 -10.48
N GLU A 644 9.16 30.61 -10.32
CA GLU A 644 8.80 31.80 -11.08
C GLU A 644 9.13 31.68 -12.58
N ILE A 645 10.27 31.10 -12.94
CA ILE A 645 10.75 31.01 -14.32
C ILE A 645 10.08 29.86 -15.09
N PHE A 646 9.89 28.72 -14.42
CA PHE A 646 9.45 27.50 -15.09
C PHE A 646 7.94 27.23 -14.98
N ALA A 647 7.23 27.79 -14.00
CA ALA A 647 5.80 27.52 -13.83
C ALA A 647 4.96 28.12 -14.96
N GLN A 648 4.00 27.33 -15.46
CA GLN A 648 3.04 27.76 -16.48
C GLN A 648 1.64 27.20 -16.23
N GLU A 649 0.63 27.90 -16.75
CA GLU A 649 -0.77 27.46 -16.74
C GLU A 649 -0.98 26.35 -17.78
N GLY A 650 -1.58 25.21 -17.39
CA GLY A 650 -1.89 24.10 -18.29
C GLY A 650 -1.73 22.72 -17.65
N LYS A 651 -1.96 21.66 -18.42
CA LYS A 651 -1.75 20.26 -18.00
C LYS A 651 -0.26 19.92 -17.79
N ASP A 652 0.61 20.52 -18.59
CA ASP A 652 2.06 20.31 -18.53
C ASP A 652 2.73 21.41 -17.70
N SER A 653 2.82 21.21 -16.39
CA SER A 653 3.41 22.21 -15.47
C SER A 653 4.92 22.38 -15.62
N ALA A 654 5.60 21.43 -16.27
CA ALA A 654 6.97 21.53 -16.77
C ALA A 654 7.01 21.09 -18.24
N ARG A 655 7.60 21.91 -19.12
CA ARG A 655 7.63 21.62 -20.56
C ARG A 655 9.02 21.26 -21.03
N ARG A 656 9.13 20.15 -21.74
CA ARG A 656 10.39 19.65 -22.30
C ARG A 656 11.09 20.69 -23.17
N VAL A 657 10.32 21.43 -23.98
CA VAL A 657 10.81 22.49 -24.87
C VAL A 657 11.56 23.61 -24.13
N ASP A 658 11.28 23.82 -22.84
CA ASP A 658 11.95 24.84 -22.02
C ASP A 658 13.40 24.45 -21.68
N PHE A 659 13.75 23.17 -21.86
CA PHE A 659 15.10 22.62 -21.67
C PHE A 659 15.75 22.21 -23.01
N GLU A 660 15.01 22.17 -24.11
CA GLU A 660 15.56 22.03 -25.47
C GLU A 660 16.07 23.37 -26.02
N SER A 661 15.74 24.48 -25.36
CA SER A 661 16.19 25.85 -25.67
C SER A 661 16.94 26.45 -24.47
N PRO A 662 18.02 27.21 -24.68
CA PRO A 662 18.78 27.80 -23.57
C PRO A 662 18.06 28.97 -22.88
N ALA A 663 17.03 29.58 -23.49
CA ALA A 663 16.49 30.87 -23.07
C ALA A 663 16.02 30.95 -21.60
N LYS A 664 15.26 29.96 -21.11
CA LYS A 664 14.83 29.96 -19.70
C LYS A 664 15.97 29.62 -18.74
N LEU A 665 16.92 28.81 -19.16
CA LEU A 665 18.09 28.45 -18.35
C LEU A 665 19.10 29.60 -18.26
N GLU A 666 19.20 30.44 -19.30
CA GLU A 666 19.94 31.71 -19.23
C GLU A 666 19.31 32.67 -18.22
N ALA A 667 17.97 32.77 -18.19
CA ALA A 667 17.27 33.54 -17.17
C ALA A 667 17.52 32.99 -15.76
N MET A 668 17.51 31.65 -15.60
CA MET A 668 17.82 31.01 -14.32
C MET A 668 19.29 31.23 -13.92
N GLN A 669 20.23 31.16 -14.86
CA GLN A 669 21.64 31.45 -14.64
C GLN A 669 21.84 32.88 -14.12
N ALA A 670 21.20 33.87 -14.77
CA ALA A 670 21.25 35.27 -14.33
C ALA A 670 20.72 35.44 -12.90
N ARG A 671 19.63 34.73 -12.55
CA ARG A 671 19.08 34.76 -11.18
C ARG A 671 20.05 34.13 -10.18
N LEU A 672 20.63 32.96 -10.48
CA LEU A 672 21.66 32.31 -9.66
C LEU A 672 22.87 33.22 -9.43
N GLN A 673 23.35 33.93 -10.46
CA GLN A 673 24.45 34.89 -10.35
C GLN A 673 24.09 36.06 -9.44
N SER A 674 22.86 36.58 -9.51
CA SER A 674 22.43 37.71 -8.67
C SER A 674 22.42 37.37 -7.17
N VAL A 675 22.10 36.12 -6.82
CA VAL A 675 22.00 35.66 -5.41
C VAL A 675 23.27 34.96 -4.91
N SER A 676 24.24 34.71 -5.80
CA SER A 676 25.49 33.98 -5.51
C SER A 676 26.31 34.61 -4.38
N LYS A 677 26.41 35.95 -4.32
CA LYS A 677 27.14 36.64 -3.23
C LYS A 677 26.41 36.54 -1.89
N THR A 678 25.09 36.67 -1.89
CA THR A 678 24.25 36.63 -0.69
C THR A 678 24.31 35.25 -0.02
N TYR A 679 24.23 34.19 -0.83
CA TYR A 679 24.22 32.80 -0.34
C TYR A 679 25.56 32.08 -0.48
N GLN A 680 26.63 32.80 -0.81
CA GLN A 680 28.00 32.30 -0.88
C GLN A 680 28.18 31.06 -1.79
N PHE A 681 27.54 31.06 -2.97
CA PHE A 681 27.75 29.98 -3.94
C PHE A 681 29.20 29.98 -4.40
N LYS A 682 29.85 28.81 -4.35
CA LYS A 682 31.26 28.66 -4.77
C LYS A 682 31.42 28.83 -6.28
N GLN A 683 30.43 28.39 -7.04
CA GLN A 683 30.42 28.46 -8.49
C GLN A 683 28.99 28.44 -9.04
N VAL A 684 28.76 29.13 -10.15
CA VAL A 684 27.58 28.97 -11.01
C VAL A 684 28.12 28.66 -12.40
N SER A 685 27.64 27.60 -13.05
CA SER A 685 28.09 27.21 -14.39
C SER A 685 27.46 28.09 -15.46
N ASP A 686 28.05 28.05 -16.66
CA ASP A 686 27.32 28.42 -17.87
C ASP A 686 26.20 27.43 -18.15
N VAL A 687 25.29 27.80 -19.05
CA VAL A 687 24.27 26.86 -19.54
C VAL A 687 24.98 25.75 -20.32
N LEU A 688 24.91 24.53 -19.81
CA LEU A 688 25.57 23.34 -20.37
C LEU A 688 24.60 22.58 -21.26
N PHE A 689 25.06 22.12 -22.42
CA PHE A 689 24.30 21.22 -23.29
C PHE A 689 24.70 19.77 -23.03
N ASN A 690 23.73 18.92 -22.73
CA ASN A 690 23.89 17.49 -22.57
C ASN A 690 23.66 16.80 -23.92
N GLU A 691 24.73 16.29 -24.53
CA GLU A 691 24.67 15.63 -25.84
C GLU A 691 23.83 14.34 -25.84
N GLU A 692 23.80 13.58 -24.74
CA GLU A 692 23.04 12.33 -24.63
C GLU A 692 21.52 12.60 -24.67
N ARG A 693 21.09 13.63 -23.94
CA ARG A 693 19.66 14.00 -23.81
C ARG A 693 19.19 15.07 -24.77
N GLN A 694 20.11 15.73 -25.49
CA GLN A 694 19.84 16.86 -26.36
C GLN A 694 19.11 18.01 -25.62
N MET A 695 19.55 18.31 -24.41
CA MET A 695 18.93 19.31 -23.52
C MET A 695 19.97 20.15 -22.80
N TYR A 696 19.56 21.35 -22.41
CA TYR A 696 20.35 22.29 -21.64
C TYR A 696 20.12 22.11 -20.12
N SER A 697 21.09 22.52 -19.33
CA SER A 697 21.06 22.54 -17.86
C SER A 697 21.90 23.69 -17.32
N VAL A 698 21.61 24.18 -16.12
CA VAL A 698 22.48 25.11 -15.38
C VAL A 698 22.78 24.56 -13.99
N ASN A 699 24.02 24.65 -13.56
CA ASN A 699 24.47 24.09 -12.29
C ASN A 699 25.00 25.18 -11.37
N PHE A 700 24.90 24.97 -10.06
CA PHE A 700 25.59 25.80 -9.07
C PHE A 700 26.15 24.93 -7.94
N THR A 701 27.21 25.41 -7.30
CA THR A 701 27.83 24.78 -6.15
C THR A 701 27.47 25.58 -4.90
N ASP A 702 26.77 24.93 -3.97
CA ASP A 702 26.35 25.56 -2.71
C ASP A 702 27.54 25.93 -1.80
N ALA A 703 27.26 26.64 -0.71
CA ALA A 703 28.30 27.06 0.25
C ALA A 703 29.08 25.87 0.84
N GLN A 704 28.43 24.70 0.95
CA GLN A 704 29.02 23.47 1.44
C GLN A 704 29.89 22.76 0.39
N GLY A 705 29.78 23.12 -0.90
CA GLY A 705 30.54 22.52 -1.98
C GLY A 705 29.83 21.42 -2.75
N ALA A 706 28.53 21.22 -2.52
CA ALA A 706 27.76 20.24 -3.29
C ALA A 706 27.25 20.86 -4.60
N LEU A 707 27.40 20.10 -5.69
CA LEU A 707 26.89 20.48 -7.00
C LEU A 707 25.36 20.24 -7.06
N ARG A 708 24.63 21.25 -7.54
CA ARG A 708 23.19 21.21 -7.78
C ARG A 708 22.93 21.54 -9.24
N SER A 709 22.02 20.80 -9.86
CA SER A 709 21.70 20.94 -11.27
C SER A 709 20.23 21.32 -11.43
N ILE A 710 19.97 22.31 -12.28
CA ILE A 710 18.65 22.68 -12.75
C ILE A 710 18.58 22.20 -14.20
N ASP A 711 17.95 21.06 -14.38
CA ASP A 711 17.84 20.34 -15.64
C ASP A 711 16.41 19.78 -15.82
N TRP A 712 16.19 19.11 -16.95
CA TRP A 712 14.90 18.47 -17.21
C TRP A 712 14.55 17.41 -16.15
N ALA A 713 15.54 16.71 -15.57
CA ALA A 713 15.26 15.70 -14.55
C ALA A 713 14.69 16.33 -13.26
N LEU A 714 15.20 17.50 -12.85
CA LEU A 714 14.62 18.26 -11.76
C LEU A 714 13.20 18.74 -12.11
N ALA A 715 12.98 19.27 -13.31
CA ALA A 715 11.69 19.84 -13.70
C ALA A 715 10.61 18.79 -13.94
N SER A 716 10.97 17.65 -14.52
CA SER A 716 10.08 16.51 -14.75
C SER A 716 9.83 15.69 -13.48
N ALA A 717 10.58 15.92 -12.40
CA ALA A 717 10.33 15.27 -11.12
C ALA A 717 8.92 15.63 -10.61
N ALA A 718 8.25 14.65 -10.00
CA ALA A 718 6.85 14.79 -9.64
C ALA A 718 6.58 15.94 -8.66
N GLU A 719 7.41 16.12 -7.65
CA GLU A 719 7.29 17.23 -6.69
C GLU A 719 7.50 18.58 -7.36
N SER A 720 8.43 18.68 -8.32
CA SER A 720 8.62 19.90 -9.11
C SER A 720 7.41 20.16 -9.99
N ARG A 721 6.88 19.16 -10.69
CA ARG A 721 5.66 19.30 -11.49
C ARG A 721 4.48 19.76 -10.63
N GLN A 722 4.28 19.19 -9.45
CA GLN A 722 3.21 19.59 -8.53
C GLN A 722 3.44 21.01 -7.99
N MET A 723 4.67 21.34 -7.59
CA MET A 723 5.04 22.69 -7.12
C MET A 723 4.78 23.73 -8.21
N LEU A 724 5.26 23.49 -9.44
CA LEU A 724 5.10 24.39 -10.58
C LEU A 724 3.63 24.54 -10.97
N ALA A 725 2.85 23.46 -10.95
CA ALA A 725 1.41 23.50 -11.22
C ALA A 725 0.66 24.34 -10.18
N LYS A 726 0.96 24.14 -8.89
CA LYS A 726 0.33 24.88 -7.79
C LYS A 726 0.76 26.34 -7.80
N HIS A 727 2.05 26.62 -8.02
CA HIS A 727 2.58 27.97 -8.17
C HIS A 727 1.86 28.71 -9.30
N ALA A 728 1.70 28.10 -10.48
CA ALA A 728 0.98 28.72 -11.60
C ALA A 728 -0.47 29.10 -11.25
N GLN A 729 -1.13 28.32 -10.36
CA GLN A 729 -2.51 28.59 -9.91
C GLN A 729 -2.64 29.75 -8.93
N ILE A 730 -1.60 30.05 -8.13
CA ILE A 730 -1.65 31.06 -7.05
C ILE A 730 -0.59 32.17 -7.21
N ARG A 731 0.08 32.26 -8.37
CA ARG A 731 1.23 33.16 -8.59
C ARG A 731 0.91 34.65 -8.40
N GLU A 732 -0.34 35.05 -8.64
CA GLU A 732 -0.75 36.44 -8.46
C GLU A 732 -0.98 36.73 -6.97
N GLU A 733 -1.59 35.78 -6.26
CA GLU A 733 -1.88 35.81 -4.84
C GLU A 733 -0.64 35.63 -3.94
N LEU A 734 0.48 35.17 -4.49
CA LEU A 734 1.76 35.07 -3.76
C LEU A 734 2.52 36.41 -3.66
N LYS A 735 2.12 37.42 -4.45
CA LYS A 735 2.81 38.73 -4.48
C LYS A 735 2.43 39.57 -3.26
N GLY A 736 3.37 39.74 -2.34
CA GLY A 736 3.24 40.67 -1.22
C GLY A 736 3.33 42.15 -1.66
N PRO A 737 3.12 43.10 -0.74
CA PRO A 737 2.82 42.92 0.69
C PRO A 737 1.37 42.44 0.95
N PHE A 738 1.14 41.83 2.12
CA PHE A 738 -0.17 41.34 2.54
C PHE A 738 -0.71 42.19 3.70
N LEU A 739 -1.88 42.79 3.52
CA LEU A 739 -2.59 43.52 4.58
C LEU A 739 -3.84 42.74 4.99
N ILE A 740 -3.89 42.32 6.24
CA ILE A 740 -4.99 41.56 6.80
C ILE A 740 -5.92 42.53 7.54
N GLU A 741 -7.15 42.64 7.05
CA GLU A 741 -8.21 43.46 7.60
C GLU A 741 -9.38 42.56 8.05
N TYR A 742 -10.20 43.07 8.97
CA TYR A 742 -11.43 42.42 9.38
C TYR A 742 -12.61 43.27 8.95
N SER A 743 -13.55 42.69 8.21
CA SER A 743 -14.77 43.40 7.84
C SER A 743 -15.60 43.68 9.10
N ALA A 744 -16.09 44.91 9.23
CA ALA A 744 -17.01 45.26 10.29
C ALA A 744 -18.35 44.58 9.99
N LYS A 745 -18.65 43.44 10.64
CA LYS A 745 -19.93 42.73 10.50
C LYS A 745 -21.10 43.70 10.39
N THR A 746 -21.80 43.66 9.25
CA THR A 746 -22.96 44.51 9.01
C THR A 746 -24.07 44.12 9.99
N LYS A 747 -24.91 45.07 10.45
CA LYS A 747 -26.01 44.77 11.40
C LYS A 747 -26.91 43.61 10.95
N THR A 748 -27.00 43.38 9.64
CA THR A 748 -27.77 42.30 9.02
C THR A 748 -27.08 40.94 9.13
N GLU A 749 -25.75 40.87 9.00
CA GLU A 749 -24.99 39.61 9.10
C GLU A 749 -24.86 39.14 10.55
N ALA A 750 -24.72 40.08 11.50
CA ALA A 750 -24.80 39.78 12.92
C ALA A 750 -26.18 39.23 13.34
N ALA A 751 -27.25 39.67 12.65
CA ALA A 751 -28.60 39.18 12.88
C ALA A 751 -28.86 37.82 12.20
N VAL A 752 -28.14 37.49 11.11
CA VAL A 752 -28.20 36.19 10.45
C VAL A 752 -27.39 35.15 11.20
N GLU A 753 -26.23 35.49 11.78
CA GLU A 753 -25.53 34.61 12.72
C GLU A 753 -26.30 34.41 14.01
N GLU A 754 -26.93 35.45 14.59
CA GLU A 754 -27.85 35.27 15.72
C GLU A 754 -29.06 34.41 15.33
N ALA A 755 -29.51 34.46 14.07
CA ALA A 755 -30.61 33.63 13.55
C ALA A 755 -30.18 32.20 13.17
N GLU A 756 -28.94 31.96 12.76
CA GLU A 756 -28.38 30.62 12.53
C GLU A 756 -28.01 29.95 13.86
N GLU A 757 -27.46 30.71 14.82
CA GLU A 757 -27.31 30.26 16.21
C GLU A 757 -28.69 29.95 16.82
N ALA A 758 -29.73 30.77 16.59
CA ALA A 758 -31.10 30.49 17.03
C ALA A 758 -31.80 29.38 16.24
N ALA A 759 -31.51 29.19 14.94
CA ALA A 759 -32.06 28.08 14.15
C ALA A 759 -31.46 26.73 14.56
N THR A 760 -30.21 26.73 15.07
CA THR A 760 -29.64 25.56 15.76
C THR A 760 -30.21 25.35 17.18
N GLU A 761 -30.95 26.30 17.75
CA GLU A 761 -31.63 26.14 19.04
C GLU A 761 -32.98 25.39 18.97
N GLU A 762 -33.69 25.37 17.81
CA GLU A 762 -35.01 24.71 17.68
C GLU A 762 -34.99 23.35 16.95
N GLY A 763 -33.80 22.76 16.79
CA GLY A 763 -33.59 21.56 15.99
C GLY A 763 -33.76 20.20 16.66
N VAL A 764 -34.26 20.05 17.89
CA VAL A 764 -34.64 18.72 18.45
C VAL A 764 -35.70 18.87 19.57
N ALA A 765 -36.98 18.66 19.26
CA ALA A 765 -37.96 17.91 20.07
C ALA A 765 -39.40 18.23 19.64
N ALA A 766 -40.06 17.28 18.99
CA ALA A 766 -41.51 17.19 19.03
C ALA A 766 -41.92 16.40 20.29
N ILE A 767 -42.77 16.98 21.14
CA ILE A 767 -44.01 16.43 21.76
C ILE A 767 -44.38 17.18 23.07
N ALA A 768 -45.59 17.77 23.05
CA ALA A 768 -46.53 18.09 24.14
C ALA A 768 -46.19 19.07 25.29
N ALA A 769 -46.84 20.26 25.31
CA ALA A 769 -47.97 20.62 26.20
C ALA A 769 -48.19 22.16 26.38
N ALA A 770 -49.46 22.57 26.24
CA ALA A 770 -50.23 23.73 26.75
C ALA A 770 -49.66 25.19 26.78
N PRO A 771 -50.49 26.22 26.43
CA PRO A 771 -50.06 27.62 26.38
C PRO A 771 -50.32 28.39 27.69
N GLY A 772 -49.38 29.27 28.03
CA GLY A 772 -49.65 30.42 28.90
C GLY A 772 -48.59 30.66 29.97
N THR A 773 -47.74 31.67 29.77
CA THR A 773 -47.47 32.80 30.70
C THR A 773 -46.27 33.60 30.19
N ALA A 774 -46.48 34.92 30.06
CA ALA A 774 -45.44 35.88 29.73
C ALA A 774 -44.60 36.17 30.98
N LEU A 775 -43.27 36.15 30.86
CA LEU A 775 -42.36 36.70 31.86
C LEU A 775 -41.25 37.50 31.17
N GLU A 776 -41.11 38.74 31.63
CA GLU A 776 -40.24 39.80 31.13
C GLU A 776 -38.76 39.51 31.37
N ALA A 777 -37.91 39.74 30.36
CA ALA A 777 -36.46 39.69 30.47
C ALA A 777 -35.86 41.09 30.72
N LYS A 778 -35.06 41.22 31.79
CA LYS A 778 -34.19 42.39 32.05
C LYS A 778 -32.92 42.31 31.20
N PRO A 779 -32.35 43.44 30.74
CA PRO A 779 -31.22 43.43 29.82
C PRO A 779 -29.89 43.20 30.55
N GLY A 780 -29.17 42.14 30.15
CA GLY A 780 -27.77 41.90 30.52
C GLY A 780 -26.82 42.77 29.71
N LYS A 781 -25.86 43.40 30.39
CA LYS A 781 -24.83 44.30 29.84
C LYS A 781 -23.98 43.63 28.74
N ARG A 782 -23.91 44.30 27.58
CA ARG A 782 -22.94 44.05 26.50
C ARG A 782 -21.51 44.40 26.94
N THR A 783 -20.56 43.49 26.75
CA THR A 783 -19.12 43.80 26.68
C THR A 783 -18.69 43.91 25.22
N SER A 784 -17.85 44.91 24.97
CA SER A 784 -17.50 45.50 23.68
C SER A 784 -16.65 44.62 22.75
N LYS A 785 -16.96 44.72 21.44
CA LYS A 785 -16.14 44.29 20.30
C LYS A 785 -14.69 44.79 20.42
N ALA A 786 -13.71 43.89 20.28
CA ALA A 786 -12.33 44.27 19.99
C ALA A 786 -12.21 44.64 18.51
N SER A 787 -11.88 45.88 18.19
CA SER A 787 -11.41 46.25 16.85
C SER A 787 -10.03 45.62 16.65
N HIS A 788 -9.89 44.74 15.66
CA HIS A 788 -8.57 44.27 15.25
C HIS A 788 -7.93 45.35 14.37
N ASP A 789 -6.79 45.88 14.80
CA ASP A 789 -5.97 46.75 13.95
C ASP A 789 -5.46 45.94 12.73
N PRO A 790 -5.33 46.55 11.54
CA PRO A 790 -4.81 45.87 10.36
C PRO A 790 -3.42 45.29 10.61
N VAL A 791 -3.18 44.04 10.20
CA VAL A 791 -1.90 43.35 10.37
C VAL A 791 -1.22 43.18 9.02
N GLU A 792 0.00 43.70 8.90
CA GLU A 792 0.82 43.55 7.69
C GLU A 792 1.74 42.32 7.79
N LYS A 793 1.77 41.50 6.74
CA LYS A 793 2.66 40.35 6.58
C LYS A 793 3.42 40.45 5.27
N LYS A 794 4.67 39.96 5.27
CA LYS A 794 5.58 40.10 4.12
C LYS A 794 5.50 38.91 3.17
N THR A 795 5.20 37.72 3.69
CA THR A 795 5.20 36.48 2.92
C THR A 795 3.88 35.73 3.08
N ALA A 796 3.52 34.95 2.06
CA ALA A 796 2.33 34.10 2.12
C ALA A 796 2.41 33.06 3.27
N ARG A 797 3.61 32.58 3.62
CA ARG A 797 3.82 31.68 4.76
C ARG A 797 3.44 32.32 6.09
N GLU A 798 3.86 33.57 6.33
CA GLU A 798 3.47 34.31 7.55
C GLU A 798 1.95 34.56 7.61
N VAL A 799 1.31 34.76 6.45
CA VAL A 799 -0.14 34.89 6.34
C VAL A 799 -0.83 33.59 6.74
N PHE A 800 -0.36 32.45 6.22
CA PHE A 800 -0.90 31.13 6.56
C PHE A 800 -0.85 30.85 8.07
N GLU A 801 0.30 31.06 8.71
CA GLU A 801 0.47 30.86 10.15
C GLU A 801 -0.45 31.76 10.98
N TYR A 802 -0.58 33.04 10.59
CA TYR A 802 -1.46 33.98 11.28
C TYR A 802 -2.92 33.54 11.21
N VAL A 803 -3.40 33.09 10.05
CA VAL A 803 -4.79 32.64 9.89
C VAL A 803 -5.10 31.42 10.75
N ILE A 804 -4.18 30.45 10.84
CA ILE A 804 -4.37 29.30 11.74
C ILE A 804 -4.46 29.72 13.21
N GLU A 805 -3.61 30.66 13.64
CA GLU A 805 -3.63 31.15 15.02
C GLU A 805 -4.95 31.86 15.37
N GLN A 806 -5.49 32.66 14.45
CA GLN A 806 -6.75 33.37 14.65
C GLN A 806 -7.94 32.41 14.75
N GLY A 807 -7.95 31.32 13.97
CA GLY A 807 -8.99 30.29 14.04
C GLY A 807 -9.09 29.61 15.42
N ARG A 808 -8.01 29.65 16.22
CA ARG A 808 -7.95 29.04 17.56
C ARG A 808 -8.48 29.94 18.68
N LYS A 809 -8.39 31.27 18.56
CA LYS A 809 -8.54 32.20 19.71
C LYS A 809 -9.92 32.20 20.37
N GLU A 810 -10.98 31.80 19.68
CA GLU A 810 -12.36 31.85 20.18
C GLU A 810 -12.95 30.50 20.62
N TYR A 811 -12.22 29.39 20.46
CA TYR A 811 -12.73 28.05 20.72
C TYR A 811 -11.96 27.34 21.83
N GLN A 812 -12.69 26.65 22.70
CA GLN A 812 -12.10 25.68 23.61
C GLN A 812 -11.76 24.41 22.82
N VAL A 813 -10.47 24.18 22.60
CA VAL A 813 -9.96 22.96 21.97
C VAL A 813 -9.61 21.97 23.09
N GLN A 814 -10.34 20.87 23.19
CA GLN A 814 -10.00 19.73 24.02
C GLN A 814 -9.46 18.61 23.12
N ARG A 815 -8.34 18.01 23.52
CA ARG A 815 -7.81 16.79 22.91
C ARG A 815 -8.23 15.60 23.77
N TYR A 816 -8.84 14.58 23.19
CA TYR A 816 -9.21 13.36 23.92
C TYR A 816 -7.98 12.48 24.10
N LYS A 817 -7.83 11.88 25.29
CA LYS A 817 -6.73 10.92 25.57
C LYS A 817 -7.22 9.49 25.77
N GLY A 818 -8.43 9.29 26.28
CA GLY A 818 -9.03 7.97 26.45
C GLY A 818 -10.54 7.97 26.22
N LEU A 819 -11.09 6.81 25.86
CA LEU A 819 -12.52 6.60 25.60
C LEU A 819 -13.37 6.82 26.86
N GLY A 820 -12.78 6.60 28.05
CA GLY A 820 -13.43 6.85 29.33
C GLY A 820 -13.69 8.33 29.65
N GLU A 821 -13.10 9.26 28.91
CA GLU A 821 -13.36 10.70 29.04
C GLU A 821 -14.64 11.15 28.32
N MET A 822 -15.19 10.28 27.46
CA MET A 822 -16.41 10.53 26.71
C MET A 822 -17.63 10.03 27.50
N THR A 823 -18.72 10.80 27.46
CA THR A 823 -20.00 10.32 27.97
C THR A 823 -20.61 9.28 27.01
N ALA A 824 -21.56 8.46 27.47
CA ALA A 824 -22.19 7.45 26.62
C ALA A 824 -22.83 8.02 25.33
N PRO A 825 -23.53 9.18 25.36
CA PRO A 825 -24.02 9.84 24.14
C PRO A 825 -22.88 10.28 23.21
N GLN A 826 -21.80 10.85 23.75
CA GLN A 826 -20.64 11.28 22.95
C GLN A 826 -19.97 10.09 22.26
N LEU A 827 -19.80 8.98 22.99
CA LEU A 827 -19.21 7.77 22.44
C LEU A 827 -20.07 7.16 21.33
N TRP A 828 -21.41 7.19 21.50
CA TRP A 828 -22.35 6.78 20.47
C TRP A 828 -22.19 7.62 19.20
N GLU A 829 -22.40 8.94 19.30
CA GLU A 829 -22.46 9.85 18.15
C GLU A 829 -21.15 9.93 17.35
N THR A 830 -20.01 9.67 18.00
CA THR A 830 -18.69 9.81 17.38
C THR A 830 -18.11 8.49 16.90
N THR A 831 -18.31 7.39 17.65
CA THR A 831 -17.49 6.18 17.49
C THR A 831 -18.31 4.90 17.29
N MET A 832 -19.57 4.84 17.77
CA MET A 832 -20.38 3.61 17.70
C MET A 832 -21.56 3.67 16.72
N ASP A 833 -22.06 4.86 16.41
CA ASP A 833 -23.17 5.07 15.48
C ASP A 833 -22.76 4.68 14.05
N PRO A 834 -23.39 3.66 13.42
CA PRO A 834 -23.09 3.26 12.05
C PRO A 834 -23.18 4.37 11.00
N GLU A 835 -23.99 5.40 11.23
CA GLU A 835 -24.18 6.50 10.27
C GLU A 835 -23.06 7.55 10.33
N ARG A 836 -22.36 7.67 11.48
CA ARG A 836 -21.38 8.74 11.73
C ARG A 836 -19.95 8.26 11.96
N ARG A 837 -19.79 7.03 12.47
CA ARG A 837 -18.48 6.50 12.86
C ARG A 837 -17.57 6.26 11.67
N THR A 838 -16.28 6.16 11.95
CA THR A 838 -15.27 5.67 11.00
C THR A 838 -14.60 4.45 11.59
N LEU A 839 -14.55 3.37 10.81
CA LEU A 839 -13.88 2.13 11.17
C LEU A 839 -12.74 1.89 10.19
N LEU A 840 -11.57 1.57 10.72
CA LEU A 840 -10.44 1.11 9.93
C LEU A 840 -10.53 -0.41 9.79
N GLN A 841 -10.78 -0.91 8.59
CA GLN A 841 -10.78 -2.36 8.34
C GLN A 841 -9.34 -2.88 8.33
N VAL A 842 -9.08 -3.92 9.14
CA VAL A 842 -7.76 -4.57 9.18
C VAL A 842 -7.62 -5.44 7.95
N LYS A 843 -6.59 -5.18 7.16
CA LYS A 843 -6.22 -5.98 5.99
C LYS A 843 -4.91 -6.71 6.23
N LEU A 844 -4.73 -7.83 5.54
CA LEU A 844 -3.50 -8.59 5.54
C LEU A 844 -2.86 -8.49 4.15
N GLU A 845 -2.01 -7.48 3.97
CA GLU A 845 -1.38 -7.14 2.69
C GLU A 845 -0.10 -7.93 2.46
N ASP A 846 0.80 -7.97 3.45
CA ASP A 846 2.06 -8.72 3.42
C ASP A 846 2.12 -9.71 4.58
N ILE A 847 1.88 -10.98 4.29
CA ILE A 847 1.96 -12.03 5.32
C ILE A 847 3.40 -12.19 5.84
N ALA A 848 4.42 -12.03 4.99
CA ALA A 848 5.82 -12.24 5.33
C ALA A 848 6.38 -11.14 6.24
N ALA A 849 6.16 -9.86 5.91
CA ALA A 849 6.53 -8.75 6.79
C ALA A 849 5.64 -8.69 8.02
N CYS A 850 4.33 -8.96 7.92
CA CYS A 850 3.51 -9.09 9.13
C CYS A 850 4.06 -10.17 10.05
N GLU A 851 4.46 -11.32 9.51
CA GLU A 851 5.13 -12.38 10.26
C GLU A 851 6.41 -11.86 10.93
N GLU A 852 7.31 -11.19 10.19
CA GLU A 852 8.54 -10.61 10.74
C GLU A 852 8.24 -9.58 11.84
N ILE A 853 7.26 -8.70 11.62
CA ILE A 853 6.87 -7.63 12.56
C ILE A 853 6.29 -8.24 13.83
N PHE A 854 5.32 -9.17 13.72
CA PHE A 854 4.73 -9.82 14.89
C PHE A 854 5.78 -10.64 15.64
N THR A 855 6.64 -11.39 14.96
CA THR A 855 7.72 -12.13 15.61
C THR A 855 8.75 -11.19 16.25
N THR A 856 9.13 -10.08 15.62
CA THR A 856 10.10 -9.13 16.19
C THR A 856 9.52 -8.40 17.40
N LEU A 857 8.30 -7.86 17.27
CA LEU A 857 7.66 -7.06 18.31
C LEU A 857 7.07 -7.90 19.43
N MET A 858 6.56 -9.11 19.13
CA MET A 858 5.84 -9.95 20.08
C MET A 858 6.61 -11.22 20.47
N GLY A 859 7.63 -11.63 19.71
CA GLY A 859 8.44 -12.84 19.97
C GLY A 859 9.54 -12.67 21.03
N GLU A 860 10.38 -13.68 21.22
CA GLU A 860 11.28 -13.77 22.38
C GLU A 860 12.56 -12.94 22.27
N ASP A 861 12.97 -12.58 21.05
CA ASP A 861 14.19 -11.83 20.78
C ASP A 861 14.09 -10.36 21.22
N VAL A 862 14.71 -10.06 22.36
CA VAL A 862 14.75 -8.71 22.95
C VAL A 862 15.65 -7.77 22.15
N GLU A 863 16.72 -8.27 21.53
CA GLU A 863 17.71 -7.45 20.83
C GLU A 863 17.17 -6.97 19.49
N SER A 864 16.57 -7.86 18.70
CA SER A 864 15.88 -7.49 17.45
C SER A 864 14.76 -6.49 17.70
N ARG A 865 14.00 -6.68 18.77
CA ARG A 865 12.96 -5.72 19.18
C ARG A 865 13.53 -4.36 19.55
N ARG A 866 14.63 -4.33 20.34
CA ARG A 866 15.28 -3.07 20.72
C ARG A 866 15.78 -2.33 19.49
N LYS A 867 16.47 -3.03 18.59
CA LYS A 867 16.96 -2.46 17.33
C LYS A 867 15.82 -1.92 16.48
N PHE A 868 14.72 -2.67 16.35
CA PHE A 868 13.52 -2.19 15.66
C PHE A 868 13.00 -0.89 16.29
N ILE A 869 12.91 -0.81 17.62
CA ILE A 869 12.47 0.40 18.31
C ILE A 869 13.44 1.56 18.05
N GLU A 870 14.75 1.36 18.16
CA GLU A 870 15.78 2.39 17.91
C GLU A 870 15.77 2.88 16.45
N GLU A 871 15.55 1.97 15.50
CA GLU A 871 15.48 2.29 14.08
C GLU A 871 14.25 3.15 13.76
N ASN A 872 13.09 2.80 14.33
CA ASN A 872 11.79 3.42 14.01
C ASN A 872 11.35 4.50 15.02
N ALA A 873 12.16 4.82 16.05
CA ALA A 873 11.78 5.75 17.12
C ALA A 873 11.44 7.16 16.61
N LEU A 874 12.10 7.61 15.53
CA LEU A 874 11.89 8.94 14.94
C LEU A 874 10.70 8.99 13.96
N ASP A 875 10.18 7.83 13.55
CA ASP A 875 9.01 7.73 12.65
C ASP A 875 7.68 7.87 13.40
N VAL A 876 7.73 7.88 14.74
CA VAL A 876 6.54 7.97 15.58
C VAL A 876 6.03 9.41 15.60
N LYS A 877 4.99 9.67 14.82
CA LYS A 877 4.33 10.98 14.74
C LYS A 877 3.46 11.32 15.96
N ASN A 878 3.01 10.30 16.71
CA ASN A 878 1.99 10.41 17.77
C ASN A 878 2.47 9.81 19.11
N LEU A 879 3.67 10.16 19.57
CA LEU A 879 4.08 9.90 20.96
C LEU A 879 3.66 11.11 21.81
N ASP A 880 2.69 10.92 22.70
CA ASP A 880 2.46 11.84 23.81
C ASP A 880 3.65 11.66 24.78
N ILE A 881 4.52 12.67 24.87
CA ILE A 881 5.50 12.80 25.96
C ILE A 881 4.82 13.50 27.13
#